data_AF-A0A3S6I4H3-F1
#
_entry.id   AF-A0A3S6I4H3-F1
#
_cell.length_a   1.000
_cell.length_b   1.000
_cell.length_c   1.000
_cell.angle_alpha   90.00
_cell.angle_beta   90.00
_cell.angle_gamma   90.00
#
_symmetry.space_group_name_H-M   'P 1'
#
loop_
_entity.id
_entity.type
_entity.pdbx_description
1 polymer ?
#
loop_
_entity_poly.entity_id
_entity_poly.type
_entity_poly.pdbx_seq_one_letter_code
_entity_poly.pdbx_strand_id
1 'polypeptide(L)'
;MKINQYQNQIYLGWKKFFFNFKNLNLYINLSSFIKTRAERQRKKNIRGLFWKRLLSQLNYNKYSKESPRGWKSATRREAPSRRTELTRREAPSRRTELPSALLFTFLRPPSLSCLFSSFACGAKRRAPPKGVARAEVWITSGKARWQRKQVQRIITIVDKHSGKAVGGGYSPPKDSEGGPIFFKGLNKTNQNTYLFHRGFAKQLQWVQKGDLLADSSASSKGELALGKNLLAAYMPWEGLNFEDAVLINQKVITKYTSLHIEKYDVEILENEKLTSNLPLRENPEPSLEENGIIKIGSWVQEGDILVGKITSRLSSKQLSLEKENLNLNIVQYEQLLYDIVGQDFIKIQENSLRVPSGISGRIIKISICYQKETFSQNIRGPFAKVVIYIATQRELKVGDKISGRHGNKGILSKIFGNYDMPFLLNGECLDILLNPLGVPSRMNVGQILECILGLTGHIFQTKFQTICFDEMNGYEASRSLIYSKLLKSANQTKQKWLFSKKRPGKVNIFDGRDGLIFHQSVLVGYAYIMKLIHIVDEKINARSTGAYSLITQQPLRGRAKQGGQRVGEMEVWALQGFGSAYTLQELLTVKSDDLMGRNRLMLTLLKNTPLNFGTPESLRVVLRELQSLCLDLNILC
;
A
#
# COMPACT_ATOMS: atom_id res chain seq x y z
N MET A 1 40.74 14.19 -40.68
CA MET A 1 40.92 15.66 -40.68
C MET A 1 39.62 16.46 -40.46
N LYS A 2 38.52 16.26 -41.21
CA LYS A 2 37.30 17.10 -41.11
C LYS A 2 36.64 17.21 -39.71
N ILE A 3 36.87 16.26 -38.79
CA ILE A 3 36.31 16.29 -37.42
C ILE A 3 36.89 17.44 -36.56
N ASN A 4 38.20 17.71 -36.66
CA ASN A 4 38.87 18.72 -35.82
C ASN A 4 38.42 20.15 -36.17
N GLN A 5 37.97 20.39 -37.41
CA GLN A 5 37.45 21.71 -37.82
C GLN A 5 36.14 22.05 -37.09
N TYR A 6 35.23 21.08 -36.92
CA TYR A 6 33.99 21.26 -36.15
C TYR A 6 34.26 21.51 -34.66
N GLN A 7 35.19 20.77 -34.05
CA GLN A 7 35.57 20.99 -32.65
C GLN A 7 36.15 22.40 -32.43
N ASN A 8 37.01 22.88 -33.34
CA ASN A 8 37.55 24.24 -33.26
C ASN A 8 36.49 25.33 -33.47
N GLN A 9 35.50 25.14 -34.36
CA GLN A 9 34.39 26.08 -34.51
C GLN A 9 33.52 26.17 -33.24
N ILE A 10 33.22 25.03 -32.60
CA ILE A 10 32.49 25.00 -31.32
C ILE A 10 33.28 25.75 -30.23
N TYR A 11 34.59 25.51 -30.14
CA TYR A 11 35.46 26.16 -29.15
C TYR A 11 35.59 27.68 -29.36
N LEU A 12 35.61 28.15 -30.62
CA LEU A 12 35.56 29.57 -30.97
C LEU A 12 34.19 30.20 -30.64
N GLY A 13 33.09 29.49 -30.87
CA GLY A 13 31.76 29.91 -30.45
C GLY A 13 31.66 30.12 -28.94
N TRP A 14 32.18 29.16 -28.15
CA TRP A 14 32.23 29.26 -26.69
C TRP A 14 33.09 30.43 -26.21
N LYS A 15 34.23 30.70 -26.86
CA LYS A 15 35.06 31.89 -26.56
C LYS A 15 34.31 33.21 -26.80
N LYS A 16 33.55 33.34 -27.89
CA LYS A 16 32.71 34.54 -28.13
C LYS A 16 31.60 34.68 -27.07
N PHE A 17 30.93 33.58 -26.73
CA PHE A 17 29.82 33.59 -25.76
C PHE A 17 30.28 34.06 -24.36
N PHE A 18 31.46 33.63 -23.90
CA PHE A 18 32.03 34.09 -22.63
C PHE A 18 32.59 35.52 -22.64
N PHE A 19 32.95 36.07 -23.80
CA PHE A 19 33.51 37.43 -23.87
C PHE A 19 32.43 38.51 -23.67
N ASN A 20 31.23 38.31 -24.24
CA ASN A 20 30.13 39.26 -24.12
C ASN A 20 29.63 39.45 -22.67
N PHE A 21 29.85 38.47 -21.78
CA PHE A 21 29.44 38.57 -20.37
C PHE A 21 30.32 39.48 -19.50
N LYS A 22 31.41 40.07 -20.04
CA LYS A 22 32.25 41.02 -19.29
C LYS A 22 31.78 42.48 -19.30
N ASN A 23 30.87 42.86 -20.20
CA ASN A 23 30.52 44.28 -20.42
C ASN A 23 29.16 44.72 -19.86
N LEU A 24 28.43 43.87 -19.11
CA LEU A 24 27.24 44.29 -18.37
C LEU A 24 27.56 44.68 -16.92
N ASN A 25 27.83 45.97 -16.71
CA ASN A 25 27.85 46.58 -15.37
C ASN A 25 26.41 46.71 -14.82
N LEU A 26 25.89 45.65 -14.22
CA LEU A 26 24.61 45.67 -13.49
C LEU A 26 24.81 45.24 -12.03
N TYR A 27 24.96 46.25 -11.17
CA TYR A 27 25.39 46.14 -9.78
C TYR A 27 24.25 45.68 -8.85
N ILE A 28 23.98 44.37 -8.78
CA ILE A 28 23.04 43.79 -7.79
C ILE A 28 23.72 42.69 -6.95
N ASN A 29 23.56 42.80 -5.63
CA ASN A 29 24.30 42.05 -4.60
C ASN A 29 23.87 40.57 -4.42
N LEU A 30 24.06 39.72 -5.44
CA LEU A 30 23.79 38.28 -5.31
C LEU A 30 24.98 37.45 -4.76
N SER A 31 26.22 37.85 -5.05
CA SER A 31 27.42 37.04 -4.74
C SER A 31 27.73 36.94 -3.23
N SER A 32 27.41 37.99 -2.47
CA SER A 32 27.55 38.05 -1.00
C SER A 32 26.55 37.14 -0.28
N PHE A 33 25.32 37.05 -0.79
CA PHE A 33 24.25 36.23 -0.20
C PHE A 33 24.47 34.72 -0.40
N ILE A 34 25.05 34.33 -1.54
CA ILE A 34 25.35 32.92 -1.85
C ILE A 34 26.55 32.41 -1.03
N LYS A 35 27.65 33.18 -0.96
CA LYS A 35 28.84 32.82 -0.17
C LYS A 35 28.52 32.60 1.30
N THR A 36 27.81 33.55 1.94
CA THR A 36 27.46 33.47 3.37
C THR A 36 26.55 32.28 3.72
N ARG A 37 25.69 31.83 2.79
CA ARG A 37 24.85 30.63 2.99
C ARG A 37 25.67 29.34 2.88
N ALA A 38 26.58 29.23 1.91
CA ALA A 38 27.45 28.07 1.74
C ALA A 38 28.41 27.86 2.93
N GLU A 39 28.97 28.94 3.49
CA GLU A 39 29.84 28.86 4.67
C GLU A 39 29.10 28.47 5.95
N ARG A 40 27.87 28.98 6.15
CA ARG A 40 26.99 28.55 7.26
C ARG A 40 26.65 27.06 7.16
N GLN A 41 26.46 26.53 5.95
CA GLN A 41 26.30 25.09 5.70
C GLN A 41 27.56 24.30 6.09
N ARG A 42 28.74 24.71 5.62
CA ARG A 42 30.04 24.07 5.94
C ARG A 42 30.35 24.08 7.44
N LYS A 43 30.20 25.21 8.12
CA LYS A 43 30.45 25.34 9.57
C LYS A 43 29.51 24.47 10.43
N LYS A 44 28.26 24.21 10.00
CA LYS A 44 27.37 23.24 10.66
C LYS A 44 27.86 21.79 10.48
N ASN A 45 28.23 21.38 9.27
CA ASN A 45 28.71 20.02 9.01
C ASN A 45 30.01 19.70 9.75
N ILE A 46 30.96 20.65 9.81
CA ILE A 46 32.23 20.48 10.53
C ILE A 46 31.99 20.29 12.04
N ARG A 47 31.11 21.09 12.67
CA ARG A 47 30.72 20.89 14.09
C ARG A 47 30.05 19.52 14.32
N GLY A 48 29.22 19.05 13.40
CA GLY A 48 28.60 17.72 13.48
C GLY A 48 29.60 16.56 13.37
N LEU A 49 30.66 16.72 12.56
CA LEU A 49 31.77 15.76 12.47
C LEU A 49 32.66 15.77 13.72
N PHE A 50 32.97 16.95 14.26
CA PHE A 50 33.80 17.10 15.46
C PHE A 50 33.16 16.40 16.68
N TRP A 51 31.86 16.66 16.94
CA TRP A 51 31.12 16.00 18.03
C TRP A 51 31.00 14.48 17.84
N LYS A 52 30.83 13.98 16.61
CA LYS A 52 30.86 12.53 16.34
C LYS A 52 32.22 11.91 16.62
N ARG A 53 33.33 12.60 16.31
CA ARG A 53 34.68 12.11 16.61
C ARG A 53 34.93 12.08 18.13
N LEU A 54 34.59 13.15 18.84
CA LEU A 54 34.72 13.23 20.31
C LEU A 54 33.93 12.10 21.02
N LEU A 55 32.67 11.86 20.61
CA LEU A 55 31.82 10.80 21.15
C LEU A 55 32.31 9.38 20.78
N SER A 56 33.08 9.21 19.70
CA SER A 56 33.71 7.92 19.38
C SER A 56 34.93 7.61 20.25
N GLN A 57 35.73 8.62 20.62
CA GLN A 57 36.91 8.44 21.47
C GLN A 57 36.55 8.26 22.95
N LEU A 58 35.53 8.98 23.46
CA LEU A 58 35.10 8.89 24.86
C LEU A 58 34.41 7.57 25.25
N ASN A 59 34.05 6.71 24.29
CA ASN A 59 33.32 5.46 24.53
C ASN A 59 34.16 4.17 24.43
N TYR A 60 35.49 4.26 24.23
CA TYR A 60 36.32 3.06 24.00
C TYR A 60 37.10 2.53 25.22
N ASN A 61 37.28 3.33 26.28
CA ASN A 61 38.14 2.98 27.43
C ASN A 61 37.36 2.56 28.70
N LYS A 62 36.34 1.69 28.58
CA LYS A 62 35.61 1.12 29.75
C LYS A 62 35.20 -0.36 29.63
N TYR A 63 36.03 -1.21 29.02
CA TYR A 63 35.97 -2.67 29.21
C TYR A 63 37.36 -3.33 29.18
N SER A 64 38.14 -3.10 30.23
CA SER A 64 39.27 -3.95 30.63
C SER A 64 39.11 -4.35 32.10
N LYS A 65 39.66 -5.49 32.49
CA LYS A 65 39.56 -6.05 33.85
C LYS A 65 40.38 -5.20 34.82
N GLU A 66 39.91 -5.03 36.05
CA GLU A 66 40.66 -5.38 37.26
C GLU A 66 39.85 -5.15 38.54
N SER A 67 40.27 -5.81 39.62
CA SER A 67 39.66 -5.69 40.95
C SER A 67 40.75 -5.58 42.02
N PRO A 68 40.74 -4.52 42.83
CA PRO A 68 41.31 -4.53 44.17
C PRO A 68 40.27 -4.23 45.25
N ARG A 69 40.65 -4.48 46.51
CA ARG A 69 39.77 -4.44 47.69
C ARG A 69 39.94 -3.13 48.47
N GLY A 70 38.84 -2.40 48.67
CA GLY A 70 38.52 -1.62 49.87
C GLY A 70 39.39 -0.40 50.28
N TRP A 71 38.75 0.54 50.96
CA TRP A 71 39.26 1.27 52.15
C TRP A 71 38.09 1.97 52.86
N LYS A 72 38.27 2.40 54.12
CA LYS A 72 37.22 3.00 54.98
C LYS A 72 37.68 4.31 55.64
N SER A 73 36.88 5.37 55.51
CA SER A 73 36.81 6.55 56.40
C SER A 73 35.63 7.45 55.91
N ALA A 74 34.73 8.07 56.68
CA ALA A 74 34.64 8.50 58.09
C ALA A 74 35.49 9.76 58.41
N THR A 75 35.01 10.90 58.91
CA THR A 75 33.65 11.44 59.25
C THR A 75 33.64 12.96 58.89
N ARG A 76 32.76 13.92 59.28
CA ARG A 76 31.63 14.05 60.25
C ARG A 76 30.80 15.34 59.92
N ARG A 77 29.78 15.61 60.74
CA ARG A 77 29.00 16.88 60.97
C ARG A 77 27.70 17.09 60.17
N GLU A 78 26.60 16.98 60.93
CA GLU A 78 25.26 17.54 60.67
C GLU A 78 25.24 19.01 61.20
N ALA A 79 24.19 19.84 61.19
CA ALA A 79 22.74 19.69 60.97
C ALA A 79 22.15 21.07 60.49
N PRO A 80 20.83 21.37 60.58
CA PRO A 80 19.79 20.88 59.67
C PRO A 80 18.89 21.98 59.07
N SER A 81 18.22 21.69 57.94
CA SER A 81 16.98 22.39 57.54
C SER A 81 15.99 21.44 56.86
N ARG A 82 14.71 21.80 56.79
CA ARG A 82 13.59 20.83 56.67
C ARG A 82 13.03 20.67 55.25
N ARG A 83 12.75 19.40 54.90
CA ARG A 83 11.71 18.90 53.96
C ARG A 83 11.75 19.42 52.50
N THR A 84 12.16 18.56 51.58
CA THR A 84 11.27 17.99 50.52
C THR A 84 12.03 16.96 49.66
N GLU A 85 12.30 15.77 50.21
CA GLU A 85 12.93 14.70 49.43
C GLU A 85 11.96 14.07 48.42
N LEU A 86 12.01 14.58 47.19
CA LEU A 86 11.57 13.87 46.00
C LEU A 86 12.40 12.60 45.83
N THR A 87 11.93 11.50 46.44
CA THR A 87 12.53 10.17 46.30
C THR A 87 12.42 9.69 44.86
N ARG A 88 13.42 10.07 44.04
CA ARG A 88 13.67 9.48 42.72
C ARG A 88 14.09 8.01 42.89
N ARG A 89 13.11 7.16 43.15
CA ARG A 89 13.18 5.75 42.79
C ARG A 89 13.53 5.69 41.31
N GLU A 90 14.72 5.20 40.99
CA GLU A 90 15.12 4.99 39.60
C GLU A 90 14.25 3.87 39.00
N ALA A 91 13.10 4.26 38.47
CA ALA A 91 12.22 3.35 37.76
C ALA A 91 13.01 2.78 36.56
N PRO A 92 13.18 1.45 36.46
CA PRO A 92 13.99 0.86 35.40
C PRO A 92 13.42 1.31 34.06
N SER A 93 14.24 2.01 33.27
CA SER A 93 13.75 2.83 32.16
C SER A 93 12.90 1.98 31.22
N ARG A 94 11.58 2.19 31.27
CA ARG A 94 10.61 1.46 30.45
C ARG A 94 10.73 1.96 29.01
N ARG A 95 11.75 1.48 28.30
CA ARG A 95 11.82 1.53 26.84
C ARG A 95 10.50 0.99 26.33
N THR A 96 9.67 1.86 25.77
CA THR A 96 8.32 1.55 25.32
C THR A 96 8.40 0.74 24.03
N GLU A 97 8.73 -0.55 24.18
CA GLU A 97 8.80 -1.52 23.10
C GLU A 97 7.55 -1.39 22.22
N LEU A 98 7.73 -0.97 20.97
CA LEU A 98 6.64 -0.88 20.00
C LEU A 98 5.93 -2.25 19.97
N PRO A 99 4.63 -2.35 20.34
CA PRO A 99 4.03 -3.67 20.51
C PRO A 99 3.97 -4.52 19.23
N SER A 100 4.07 -3.88 18.06
CA SER A 100 4.22 -4.53 16.75
C SER A 100 5.63 -5.12 16.51
N ALA A 101 6.65 -4.69 17.24
CA ALA A 101 7.97 -5.33 17.31
C ALA A 101 7.98 -6.57 18.21
N LEU A 102 7.02 -6.70 19.13
CA LEU A 102 6.81 -7.91 19.94
C LEU A 102 5.99 -8.99 19.19
N LEU A 103 5.64 -8.75 17.92
CA LEU A 103 5.10 -9.74 16.97
C LEU A 103 6.20 -10.39 16.11
N PHE A 104 7.44 -10.42 16.59
CA PHE A 104 8.56 -11.09 15.93
C PHE A 104 8.94 -12.38 16.68
N THR A 105 9.15 -13.44 15.92
CA THR A 105 9.88 -14.64 16.33
C THR A 105 11.37 -14.33 16.23
N PHE A 106 12.22 -14.99 17.04
CA PHE A 106 13.70 -14.91 16.94
C PHE A 106 14.30 -13.50 16.76
N LEU A 107 13.78 -12.50 17.48
CA LEU A 107 14.33 -11.14 17.48
C LEU A 107 15.61 -11.09 18.34
N ARG A 108 16.71 -10.60 17.77
CA ARG A 108 18.03 -10.46 18.43
C ARG A 108 18.33 -9.01 18.87
N PRO A 109 19.18 -8.78 19.90
CA PRO A 109 19.67 -7.45 20.29
C PRO A 109 20.60 -6.81 19.23
N PRO A 110 21.04 -5.55 19.41
CA PRO A 110 21.04 -4.57 18.32
C PRO A 110 22.23 -4.66 17.35
N SER A 111 21.97 -5.11 16.12
CA SER A 111 22.76 -4.76 14.93
C SER A 111 21.90 -4.82 13.66
N LEU A 112 21.77 -3.70 12.94
CA LEU A 112 21.07 -3.45 11.64
C LEU A 112 19.59 -3.89 11.49
N SER A 113 19.20 -5.03 12.05
CA SER A 113 17.84 -5.59 12.16
C SER A 113 16.80 -4.61 12.73
N CYS A 114 17.20 -3.55 13.44
CA CYS A 114 16.30 -2.48 13.88
C CYS A 114 15.60 -1.77 12.70
N LEU A 115 16.26 -1.63 11.54
CA LEU A 115 15.64 -1.08 10.33
C LEU A 115 14.69 -2.10 9.68
N PHE A 116 15.11 -3.36 9.53
CA PHE A 116 14.28 -4.40 8.93
C PHE A 116 13.07 -4.81 9.79
N SER A 117 13.21 -4.80 11.11
CA SER A 117 12.10 -4.96 12.05
C SER A 117 11.17 -3.74 12.04
N SER A 118 11.67 -2.52 11.86
CA SER A 118 10.83 -1.34 11.58
C SER A 118 10.07 -1.50 10.26
N PHE A 119 10.73 -2.00 9.21
CA PHE A 119 10.10 -2.27 7.92
C PHE A 119 9.04 -3.39 7.98
N ALA A 120 9.23 -4.44 8.77
CA ALA A 120 8.23 -5.50 8.97
C ALA A 120 7.14 -5.14 9.98
N CYS A 121 7.42 -4.28 10.97
CA CYS A 121 6.41 -3.60 11.77
C CYS A 121 5.46 -2.81 10.86
N GLY A 122 6.01 -2.05 9.91
CA GLY A 122 5.25 -1.38 8.85
C GLY A 122 4.53 -2.34 7.89
N ALA A 123 5.07 -3.53 7.62
CA ALA A 123 4.41 -4.54 6.79
C ALA A 123 3.20 -5.17 7.49
N LYS A 124 3.33 -5.53 8.77
CA LYS A 124 2.26 -6.10 9.60
C LYS A 124 1.06 -5.13 9.72
N ARG A 125 1.31 -3.82 9.72
CA ARG A 125 0.27 -2.76 9.67
C ARG A 125 -0.37 -2.54 8.28
N ARG A 126 0.08 -3.26 7.24
CA ARG A 126 -0.39 -3.11 5.84
C ARG A 126 -0.81 -4.46 5.23
N ALA A 127 -1.08 -5.48 6.05
CA ALA A 127 -1.63 -6.76 5.61
C ALA A 127 -3.17 -6.71 5.69
N PRO A 128 -3.92 -6.97 4.59
CA PRO A 128 -5.37 -7.00 4.63
C PRO A 128 -5.89 -8.31 5.25
N PRO A 129 -7.10 -8.32 5.84
CA PRO A 129 -7.79 -9.55 6.18
C PRO A 129 -8.03 -10.40 4.92
N LYS A 130 -7.94 -11.72 5.08
CA LYS A 130 -8.11 -12.71 3.99
C LYS A 130 -9.46 -13.37 4.09
N GLY A 131 -10.16 -13.54 2.96
CA GLY A 131 -11.55 -14.02 2.90
C GLY A 131 -11.82 -15.21 3.82
N VAL A 132 -10.89 -16.18 3.82
CA VAL A 132 -10.86 -17.28 4.79
C VAL A 132 -9.63 -17.18 5.70
N ALA A 133 -9.77 -16.40 6.78
CA ALA A 133 -8.89 -16.39 7.95
C ALA A 133 -9.01 -17.68 8.78
N ARG A 134 -8.67 -18.81 8.15
CA ARG A 134 -8.21 -20.06 8.75
C ARG A 134 -6.68 -20.04 8.69
N ALA A 135 -6.01 -19.43 9.66
CA ALA A 135 -4.55 -19.40 9.70
C ALA A 135 -4.07 -19.93 11.04
N GLU A 136 -3.66 -21.20 11.05
CA GLU A 136 -2.95 -21.76 12.18
C GLU A 136 -1.52 -21.21 12.13
N VAL A 137 -1.11 -20.48 13.17
CA VAL A 137 0.22 -19.86 13.23
C VAL A 137 1.16 -20.85 13.94
N TRP A 138 1.99 -21.59 13.18
CA TRP A 138 2.89 -22.61 13.72
C TRP A 138 3.90 -22.07 14.75
N ILE A 139 4.22 -20.77 14.71
CA ILE A 139 5.12 -20.14 15.68
C ILE A 139 4.56 -18.78 16.09
N THR A 140 4.10 -18.63 17.33
CA THR A 140 3.65 -17.35 17.89
C THR A 140 4.76 -16.69 18.73
N SER A 141 4.61 -15.40 19.05
CA SER A 141 5.51 -14.71 19.98
C SER A 141 4.92 -14.67 21.40
N GLY A 142 5.78 -14.61 22.42
CA GLY A 142 5.41 -14.77 23.84
C GLY A 142 4.38 -13.81 24.45
N LYS A 143 3.91 -12.77 23.74
CA LYS A 143 2.98 -11.75 24.26
C LYS A 143 1.56 -11.86 23.65
N ALA A 144 1.02 -13.07 23.63
CA ALA A 144 -0.39 -13.34 23.26
C ALA A 144 -1.40 -12.44 24.02
N ARG A 145 -1.10 -12.07 25.27
CA ARG A 145 -1.89 -11.13 26.09
C ARG A 145 -2.05 -9.73 25.47
N TRP A 146 -1.13 -9.28 24.60
CA TRP A 146 -1.28 -8.02 23.86
C TRP A 146 -2.08 -8.19 22.56
N GLN A 147 -1.86 -9.29 21.81
CA GLN A 147 -2.71 -9.64 20.67
C GLN A 147 -4.18 -9.70 21.10
N ARG A 148 -4.44 -10.40 22.20
CA ARG A 148 -5.72 -10.42 22.93
C ARG A 148 -6.22 -9.00 23.22
N LYS A 149 -5.48 -8.14 23.92
CA LYS A 149 -5.92 -6.75 24.20
C LYS A 149 -6.21 -5.85 22.98
N GLN A 150 -5.71 -6.17 21.78
CA GLN A 150 -6.01 -5.43 20.55
C GLN A 150 -7.18 -6.04 19.77
N VAL A 151 -7.22 -7.37 19.64
CA VAL A 151 -8.25 -8.10 18.89
C VAL A 151 -9.55 -8.23 19.69
N GLN A 152 -9.45 -8.51 20.99
CA GLN A 152 -10.59 -8.77 21.89
C GLN A 152 -11.22 -7.50 22.48
N ARG A 153 -10.82 -6.28 22.08
CA ARG A 153 -11.44 -5.04 22.58
C ARG A 153 -12.90 -4.82 22.11
N ILE A 154 -13.50 -5.85 21.49
CA ILE A 154 -14.85 -5.89 20.95
C ILE A 154 -15.57 -7.24 21.23
N ILE A 155 -14.85 -8.36 21.49
CA ILE A 155 -15.50 -9.70 21.61
C ILE A 155 -14.79 -10.68 22.58
N THR A 156 -14.91 -10.41 23.87
CA THR A 156 -14.75 -11.41 24.96
C THR A 156 -15.78 -11.11 26.02
N ILE A 157 -16.24 -12.10 26.78
CA ILE A 157 -17.07 -11.84 27.97
C ILE A 157 -16.22 -11.05 28.97
N VAL A 158 -16.49 -9.75 29.11
CA VAL A 158 -15.74 -8.85 30.01
C VAL A 158 -16.25 -8.96 31.45
N ASP A 159 -17.50 -9.42 31.67
CA ASP A 159 -18.17 -9.38 32.97
C ASP A 159 -18.09 -10.68 33.80
N LYS A 160 -18.60 -10.67 35.04
CA LYS A 160 -18.04 -11.39 36.20
C LYS A 160 -18.40 -12.87 36.35
N HIS A 161 -19.39 -13.41 35.64
CA HIS A 161 -19.94 -14.75 35.91
C HIS A 161 -19.89 -15.68 34.69
N SER A 162 -19.86 -16.99 34.96
CA SER A 162 -19.90 -18.06 33.95
C SER A 162 -21.33 -18.53 33.69
N GLY A 163 -21.64 -18.93 32.46
CA GLY A 163 -23.02 -19.24 32.05
C GLY A 163 -23.11 -20.13 30.82
N LYS A 164 -24.31 -20.65 30.54
CA LYS A 164 -24.62 -21.38 29.30
C LYS A 164 -24.96 -20.38 28.19
N ALA A 165 -24.39 -20.55 27.01
CA ALA A 165 -24.72 -19.78 25.82
C ALA A 165 -26.11 -20.16 25.28
N VAL A 166 -27.18 -19.62 25.87
CA VAL A 166 -28.55 -19.76 25.35
C VAL A 166 -28.62 -19.07 23.99
N GLY A 167 -29.08 -19.79 22.97
CA GLY A 167 -29.02 -19.33 21.58
C GLY A 167 -29.90 -20.16 20.66
N GLY A 168 -31.22 -20.08 20.85
CA GLY A 168 -32.17 -20.52 19.82
C GLY A 168 -32.08 -19.61 18.58
N GLY A 169 -32.79 -19.96 17.51
CA GLY A 169 -32.75 -19.19 16.26
C GLY A 169 -32.94 -17.69 16.49
N TYR A 170 -32.02 -16.89 15.92
CA TYR A 170 -31.97 -15.43 16.01
C TYR A 170 -31.76 -14.78 17.40
N SER A 171 -31.64 -15.53 18.51
CA SER A 171 -31.25 -14.92 19.80
C SER A 171 -29.71 -14.77 19.93
N PRO A 172 -29.16 -13.55 19.98
CA PRO A 172 -27.73 -13.35 20.27
C PRO A 172 -27.41 -13.71 21.73
N PRO A 173 -26.14 -14.03 22.04
CA PRO A 173 -25.73 -14.31 23.42
C PRO A 173 -25.96 -13.08 24.31
N LYS A 174 -26.38 -13.32 25.55
CA LYS A 174 -26.73 -12.26 26.51
C LYS A 174 -25.55 -11.87 27.39
N ASP A 175 -25.43 -10.57 27.67
CA ASP A 175 -24.56 -10.01 28.70
C ASP A 175 -25.12 -10.27 30.12
N SER A 176 -24.36 -9.87 31.14
CA SER A 176 -24.69 -9.98 32.57
C SER A 176 -26.04 -9.35 32.95
N GLU A 177 -26.41 -8.24 32.30
CA GLU A 177 -27.69 -7.54 32.48
C GLU A 177 -28.83 -8.14 31.64
N GLY A 178 -28.59 -9.27 30.95
CA GLY A 178 -29.55 -9.92 30.05
C GLY A 178 -29.64 -9.30 28.65
N GLY A 179 -28.87 -8.23 28.38
CA GLY A 179 -28.86 -7.50 27.11
C GLY A 179 -28.21 -8.28 25.94
N PRO A 180 -28.66 -8.10 24.69
CA PRO A 180 -28.19 -8.84 23.51
C PRO A 180 -26.84 -8.35 22.93
N ILE A 181 -25.84 -9.24 22.82
CA ILE A 181 -24.54 -8.95 22.19
C ILE A 181 -24.65 -9.03 20.65
N PHE A 182 -24.75 -7.88 19.98
CA PHE A 182 -24.78 -7.83 18.51
C PHE A 182 -23.38 -7.92 17.87
N PHE A 183 -23.16 -8.95 17.05
CA PHE A 183 -21.95 -9.07 16.23
C PHE A 183 -22.00 -8.16 15.00
N LYS A 184 -20.84 -7.61 14.60
CA LYS A 184 -20.74 -6.78 13.39
C LYS A 184 -20.74 -7.66 12.15
N GLY A 185 -21.78 -7.51 11.34
CA GLY A 185 -21.87 -8.04 9.97
C GLY A 185 -20.80 -7.43 9.05
N LEU A 186 -20.91 -7.72 7.75
CA LEU A 186 -19.91 -7.32 6.75
C LEU A 186 -19.85 -5.79 6.57
N ASN A 187 -18.82 -5.16 7.15
CA ASN A 187 -18.64 -3.71 7.17
C ASN A 187 -17.34 -3.30 6.46
N LYS A 188 -17.36 -2.13 5.81
CA LYS A 188 -16.18 -1.51 5.20
C LYS A 188 -15.21 -0.93 6.25
N THR A 189 -13.91 -1.00 6.00
CA THR A 189 -12.87 -0.24 6.72
C THR A 189 -12.38 0.96 5.91
N ASN A 190 -11.68 1.90 6.58
CA ASN A 190 -11.05 3.07 5.95
C ASN A 190 -9.99 2.72 4.89
N GLN A 191 -9.56 1.46 4.78
CA GLN A 191 -8.57 0.97 3.80
C GLN A 191 -9.22 0.11 2.70
N ASN A 192 -10.54 0.27 2.47
CA ASN A 192 -11.34 -0.55 1.55
C ASN A 192 -11.30 -2.06 1.83
N THR A 193 -10.85 -2.50 3.00
CA THR A 193 -10.95 -3.91 3.42
C THR A 193 -12.23 -4.15 4.21
N TYR A 194 -12.49 -5.40 4.61
CA TYR A 194 -13.68 -5.78 5.37
C TYR A 194 -13.42 -6.05 6.86
N LEU A 195 -14.35 -5.62 7.69
CA LEU A 195 -14.53 -6.07 9.07
C LEU A 195 -15.75 -6.99 9.12
N PHE A 196 -15.59 -8.17 9.72
CA PHE A 196 -16.65 -9.15 9.91
C PHE A 196 -16.35 -9.99 11.15
N HIS A 197 -17.37 -10.29 11.94
CA HIS A 197 -17.26 -11.11 13.15
C HIS A 197 -17.82 -12.51 12.88
N ARG A 198 -17.05 -13.56 13.16
CA ARG A 198 -17.42 -14.97 12.98
C ARG A 198 -17.64 -15.62 14.33
N GLY A 199 -18.89 -15.93 14.68
CA GLY A 199 -19.23 -16.68 15.90
C GLY A 199 -18.44 -17.98 16.01
N PHE A 200 -17.95 -18.28 17.21
CA PHE A 200 -17.14 -19.45 17.51
C PHE A 200 -17.82 -20.39 18.52
N ALA A 201 -18.54 -19.83 19.50
CA ALA A 201 -19.28 -20.61 20.49
C ALA A 201 -20.44 -21.38 19.84
N LYS A 202 -20.64 -22.65 20.25
CA LYS A 202 -21.82 -23.43 19.90
C LYS A 202 -23.01 -23.06 20.81
N GLN A 203 -24.22 -23.26 20.31
CA GLN A 203 -25.44 -23.19 21.11
C GLN A 203 -25.33 -24.10 22.36
N LEU A 204 -25.79 -23.59 23.50
CA LEU A 204 -25.74 -24.22 24.83
C LEU A 204 -24.34 -24.54 25.39
N GLN A 205 -23.26 -24.15 24.71
CA GLN A 205 -21.90 -24.27 25.24
C GLN A 205 -21.74 -23.44 26.53
N TRP A 206 -21.15 -24.02 27.58
CA TRP A 206 -20.78 -23.27 28.78
C TRP A 206 -19.54 -22.41 28.51
N VAL A 207 -19.58 -21.16 28.94
CA VAL A 207 -18.55 -20.15 28.68
C VAL A 207 -18.18 -19.41 29.97
N GLN A 208 -16.88 -19.14 30.13
CA GLN A 208 -16.31 -18.43 31.26
C GLN A 208 -15.95 -16.98 30.92
N LYS A 209 -15.75 -16.16 31.96
CA LYS A 209 -15.22 -14.81 31.83
C LYS A 209 -13.88 -14.81 31.08
N GLY A 210 -13.80 -14.02 30.00
CA GLY A 210 -12.61 -13.92 29.16
C GLY A 210 -12.54 -14.90 27.99
N ASP A 211 -13.52 -15.81 27.83
CA ASP A 211 -13.63 -16.67 26.65
C ASP A 211 -13.99 -15.88 25.39
N LEU A 212 -13.56 -16.43 24.24
CA LEU A 212 -13.75 -15.86 22.92
C LEU A 212 -15.08 -16.32 22.30
N LEU A 213 -16.06 -15.42 22.21
CA LEU A 213 -17.35 -15.73 21.58
C LEU A 213 -17.30 -15.69 20.04
N ALA A 214 -16.46 -14.84 19.45
CA ALA A 214 -16.28 -14.74 17.99
C ALA A 214 -14.88 -14.26 17.60
N ASP A 215 -14.41 -14.69 16.42
CA ASP A 215 -13.20 -14.17 15.76
C ASP A 215 -13.52 -12.95 14.88
N SER A 216 -12.54 -12.06 14.70
CA SER A 216 -12.58 -10.97 13.73
C SER A 216 -12.12 -11.43 12.33
N SER A 217 -12.15 -10.54 11.33
CA SER A 217 -11.69 -10.81 9.96
C SER A 217 -10.16 -11.05 9.88
N ALA A 218 -9.41 -10.59 10.88
CA ALA A 218 -7.96 -10.74 10.98
C ALA A 218 -7.48 -11.66 12.13
N SER A 219 -8.36 -12.47 12.74
CA SER A 219 -7.99 -13.42 13.80
C SER A 219 -8.40 -14.86 13.51
N SER A 220 -7.84 -15.81 14.25
CA SER A 220 -8.20 -17.23 14.21
C SER A 220 -7.98 -17.85 15.58
N LYS A 221 -9.02 -18.41 16.21
CA LYS A 221 -9.02 -18.90 17.60
C LYS A 221 -8.47 -17.86 18.59
N GLY A 222 -8.71 -16.56 18.34
CA GLY A 222 -8.24 -15.44 19.16
C GLY A 222 -6.77 -15.04 18.99
N GLU A 223 -6.03 -15.68 18.07
CA GLU A 223 -4.66 -15.30 17.66
C GLU A 223 -4.69 -14.40 16.41
N LEU A 224 -3.63 -13.59 16.20
CA LEU A 224 -3.56 -12.64 15.08
C LEU A 224 -3.15 -13.31 13.75
N ALA A 225 -4.05 -13.31 12.77
CA ALA A 225 -4.07 -14.19 11.59
C ALA A 225 -3.88 -13.45 10.23
N LEU A 226 -2.94 -12.50 10.16
CA LEU A 226 -2.63 -11.70 8.96
C LEU A 226 -2.05 -12.48 7.76
N GLY A 227 -1.53 -13.69 7.99
CA GLY A 227 -0.74 -14.46 7.03
C GLY A 227 -1.26 -15.87 6.79
N LYS A 228 -0.46 -16.69 6.11
CA LYS A 228 -0.57 -18.16 6.09
C LYS A 228 0.85 -18.71 6.17
N ASN A 229 1.03 -19.89 6.75
CA ASN A 229 2.29 -20.61 6.59
C ASN A 229 2.31 -21.23 5.19
N LEU A 230 3.46 -21.13 4.52
CA LEU A 230 3.71 -21.70 3.19
C LEU A 230 4.99 -22.53 3.23
N LEU A 231 4.99 -23.66 2.54
CA LEU A 231 6.18 -24.50 2.36
C LEU A 231 7.18 -23.77 1.45
N ALA A 232 8.19 -23.16 2.05
CA ALA A 232 9.15 -22.28 1.41
C ALA A 232 10.50 -22.97 1.22
N ALA A 233 11.15 -22.73 0.09
CA ALA A 233 12.56 -23.08 -0.13
C ALA A 233 13.42 -21.84 -0.42
N TYR A 234 14.67 -21.87 0.01
CA TYR A 234 15.64 -20.79 -0.22
C TYR A 234 16.68 -21.21 -1.28
N MET A 235 16.37 -20.99 -2.55
CA MET A 235 17.22 -21.28 -3.71
C MET A 235 17.03 -20.22 -4.81
N PRO A 236 18.06 -19.89 -5.61
CA PRO A 236 17.88 -19.13 -6.85
C PRO A 236 17.10 -19.97 -7.88
N TRP A 237 16.37 -19.31 -8.77
CA TRP A 237 15.58 -19.97 -9.80
C TRP A 237 15.47 -19.12 -11.07
N GLU A 238 16.14 -19.54 -12.16
CA GLU A 238 16.07 -18.97 -13.52
C GLU A 238 16.24 -17.43 -13.62
N GLY A 239 16.81 -16.77 -12.61
CA GLY A 239 16.78 -15.31 -12.48
C GLY A 239 15.37 -14.72 -12.17
N LEU A 240 14.30 -15.53 -12.24
CA LEU A 240 12.93 -15.11 -11.96
C LEU A 240 12.70 -14.72 -10.50
N ASN A 241 13.59 -15.12 -9.57
CA ASN A 241 13.63 -14.61 -8.20
C ASN A 241 14.82 -13.67 -7.91
N PHE A 242 15.29 -12.91 -8.90
CA PHE A 242 16.32 -11.87 -8.71
C PHE A 242 15.91 -10.80 -7.68
N GLU A 243 16.87 -10.33 -6.87
CA GLU A 243 16.66 -9.40 -5.74
C GLU A 243 15.49 -9.77 -4.80
N ASP A 244 14.36 -9.08 -4.94
CA ASP A 244 13.13 -9.17 -4.15
C ASP A 244 11.98 -9.83 -4.95
N ALA A 245 12.25 -10.37 -6.13
CA ALA A 245 11.26 -11.15 -6.87
C ALA A 245 11.02 -12.50 -6.18
N VAL A 246 9.76 -12.94 -6.13
CA VAL A 246 9.34 -14.16 -5.45
C VAL A 246 8.41 -14.98 -6.33
N LEU A 247 8.62 -16.29 -6.33
CA LEU A 247 7.89 -17.25 -7.15
C LEU A 247 6.91 -18.02 -6.27
N ILE A 248 5.70 -18.22 -6.78
CA ILE A 248 4.61 -18.87 -6.06
C ILE A 248 3.96 -19.96 -6.91
N ASN A 249 3.61 -21.07 -6.27
CA ASN A 249 2.78 -22.12 -6.87
C ASN A 249 1.30 -21.67 -6.91
N GLN A 250 0.61 -21.94 -8.03
CA GLN A 250 -0.82 -21.67 -8.24
C GLN A 250 -1.73 -22.12 -7.07
N LYS A 251 -1.40 -23.22 -6.36
CA LYS A 251 -2.13 -23.70 -5.16
C LYS A 251 -2.16 -22.72 -3.97
N VAL A 252 -1.41 -21.62 -4.06
CA VAL A 252 -1.35 -20.56 -3.04
C VAL A 252 -2.35 -19.43 -3.31
N ILE A 253 -2.81 -19.23 -4.55
CA ILE A 253 -3.71 -18.11 -4.91
C ILE A 253 -4.97 -18.14 -4.02
N THR A 254 -5.62 -19.30 -3.96
CA THR A 254 -6.81 -19.57 -3.12
C THR A 254 -6.56 -19.37 -1.63
N LYS A 255 -5.33 -19.56 -1.14
CA LYS A 255 -4.92 -19.32 0.27
C LYS A 255 -4.80 -17.82 0.59
N TYR A 256 -4.80 -16.93 -0.41
CA TYR A 256 -4.50 -15.49 -0.29
C TYR A 256 -5.54 -14.55 -0.94
N THR A 257 -6.72 -15.08 -1.30
CA THR A 257 -7.87 -14.26 -1.72
C THR A 257 -8.28 -13.28 -0.62
N SER A 258 -8.53 -12.04 -1.02
CA SER A 258 -8.87 -10.92 -0.13
C SER A 258 -10.14 -10.25 -0.61
N LEU A 259 -11.12 -10.04 0.27
CA LEU A 259 -12.32 -9.27 -0.04
C LEU A 259 -12.04 -7.78 0.20
N HIS A 260 -12.37 -6.96 -0.78
CA HIS A 260 -12.32 -5.50 -0.70
C HIS A 260 -13.73 -4.94 -0.82
N ILE A 261 -14.03 -3.91 -0.04
CA ILE A 261 -15.33 -3.23 -0.04
C ILE A 261 -15.11 -1.78 -0.44
N GLU A 262 -15.49 -1.49 -1.68
CA GLU A 262 -15.47 -0.15 -2.23
C GLU A 262 -16.79 0.57 -1.90
N LYS A 263 -16.74 1.90 -1.92
CA LYS A 263 -17.90 2.76 -1.64
C LYS A 263 -17.92 3.79 -2.76
N TYR A 264 -19.02 3.79 -3.49
CA TYR A 264 -19.34 4.82 -4.48
C TYR A 264 -20.47 5.67 -3.94
N ASP A 265 -20.43 6.97 -4.18
CA ASP A 265 -21.48 7.88 -3.77
C ASP A 265 -21.79 8.93 -4.83
N VAL A 266 -23.09 9.13 -5.06
CA VAL A 266 -23.67 10.05 -6.04
C VAL A 266 -24.49 11.08 -5.29
N GLU A 267 -24.28 12.33 -5.61
CA GLU A 267 -25.10 13.45 -5.15
C GLU A 267 -26.06 13.86 -6.27
N ILE A 268 -27.30 14.12 -5.87
CA ILE A 268 -28.44 14.41 -6.75
C ILE A 268 -28.92 15.82 -6.42
N LEU A 269 -28.94 16.69 -7.43
CA LEU A 269 -29.40 18.07 -7.32
C LEU A 269 -30.91 18.16 -7.64
N GLU A 270 -31.56 19.25 -7.24
CA GLU A 270 -33.00 19.49 -7.45
C GLU A 270 -33.43 19.40 -8.93
N ASN A 271 -32.53 19.75 -9.87
CA ASN A 271 -32.76 19.70 -11.32
C ASN A 271 -32.48 18.31 -11.95
N GLU A 272 -32.18 17.28 -11.15
CA GLU A 272 -31.79 15.95 -11.59
C GLU A 272 -32.79 14.89 -11.15
N LYS A 273 -33.04 13.90 -12.02
CA LYS A 273 -33.96 12.79 -11.75
C LYS A 273 -33.22 11.46 -11.81
N LEU A 274 -33.65 10.50 -11.01
CA LEU A 274 -33.25 9.11 -11.14
C LEU A 274 -34.25 8.37 -12.03
N THR A 275 -33.76 7.59 -12.99
CA THR A 275 -34.58 6.80 -13.91
C THR A 275 -33.87 5.51 -14.32
N SER A 276 -34.63 4.43 -14.52
CA SER A 276 -34.15 3.22 -15.21
C SER A 276 -34.00 3.42 -16.72
N ASN A 277 -34.93 4.17 -17.32
CA ASN A 277 -34.92 4.51 -18.74
C ASN A 277 -33.88 5.61 -19.00
N LEU A 278 -32.99 5.38 -19.96
CA LEU A 278 -31.89 6.27 -20.34
C LEU A 278 -31.88 6.51 -21.85
N PRO A 279 -31.60 7.72 -22.33
CA PRO A 279 -31.93 8.15 -23.70
C PRO A 279 -31.09 7.49 -24.81
N LEU A 280 -30.03 6.76 -24.47
CA LEU A 280 -29.09 6.15 -25.42
C LEU A 280 -29.26 4.63 -25.57
N ARG A 281 -30.34 4.04 -25.05
CA ARG A 281 -30.61 2.60 -25.12
C ARG A 281 -32.09 2.28 -25.31
N GLU A 282 -32.36 1.40 -26.28
CA GLU A 282 -33.70 0.91 -26.61
C GLU A 282 -34.31 0.03 -25.51
N ASN A 283 -33.46 -0.65 -24.73
CA ASN A 283 -33.86 -1.52 -23.63
C ASN A 283 -33.26 -1.06 -22.29
N PRO A 284 -34.03 -1.02 -21.18
CA PRO A 284 -33.50 -0.73 -19.85
C PRO A 284 -32.61 -1.87 -19.34
N GLU A 285 -31.62 -1.56 -18.49
CA GLU A 285 -30.81 -2.64 -17.89
C GLU A 285 -31.66 -3.46 -16.88
N PRO A 286 -31.67 -4.81 -16.96
CA PRO A 286 -32.42 -5.65 -16.02
C PRO A 286 -31.86 -5.62 -14.59
N SER A 287 -30.63 -5.12 -14.42
CA SER A 287 -29.95 -4.86 -13.16
C SER A 287 -30.64 -3.76 -12.33
N LEU A 288 -31.25 -2.76 -12.98
CA LEU A 288 -31.85 -1.59 -12.36
C LEU A 288 -33.27 -1.85 -11.85
N GLU A 289 -33.64 -1.14 -10.79
CA GLU A 289 -35.00 -0.97 -10.31
C GLU A 289 -35.66 0.25 -11.00
N GLU A 290 -36.98 0.36 -10.95
CA GLU A 290 -37.75 1.48 -11.53
C GLU A 290 -37.28 2.86 -11.03
N ASN A 291 -36.76 2.90 -9.80
CA ASN A 291 -36.17 4.08 -9.16
C ASN A 291 -34.80 4.51 -9.74
N GLY A 292 -34.27 3.81 -10.76
CA GLY A 292 -32.99 4.10 -11.40
C GLY A 292 -31.76 3.63 -10.63
N ILE A 293 -31.91 2.86 -9.56
CA ILE A 293 -30.82 2.32 -8.74
C ILE A 293 -30.69 0.82 -8.97
N ILE A 294 -29.46 0.30 -8.95
CA ILE A 294 -29.19 -1.13 -9.15
C ILE A 294 -29.64 -2.00 -7.96
N LYS A 295 -30.16 -3.21 -8.25
CA LYS A 295 -30.67 -4.16 -7.23
C LYS A 295 -29.57 -4.64 -6.27
N ILE A 296 -29.89 -4.75 -4.98
CA ILE A 296 -28.97 -5.32 -3.98
C ILE A 296 -28.72 -6.80 -4.30
N GLY A 297 -27.45 -7.22 -4.23
CA GLY A 297 -27.06 -8.60 -4.55
C GLY A 297 -26.86 -8.87 -6.05
N SER A 298 -27.05 -7.89 -6.94
CA SER A 298 -26.61 -7.98 -8.34
C SER A 298 -25.09 -8.12 -8.44
N TRP A 299 -24.64 -8.84 -9.47
CA TRP A 299 -23.25 -8.84 -9.92
C TRP A 299 -23.04 -7.72 -10.95
N VAL A 300 -21.88 -7.07 -10.93
CA VAL A 300 -21.55 -5.96 -11.83
C VAL A 300 -20.12 -6.08 -12.38
N GLN A 301 -19.93 -5.54 -13.58
CA GLN A 301 -18.68 -5.44 -14.33
C GLN A 301 -18.38 -3.98 -14.72
N GLU A 302 -17.24 -3.76 -15.34
CA GLU A 302 -16.80 -2.45 -15.83
C GLU A 302 -17.79 -1.85 -16.84
N GLY A 303 -18.23 -0.61 -16.61
CA GLY A 303 -19.16 0.11 -17.48
C GLY A 303 -20.65 -0.06 -17.16
N ASP A 304 -21.03 -1.05 -16.34
CA ASP A 304 -22.42 -1.25 -15.87
C ASP A 304 -22.93 -0.03 -15.08
N ILE A 305 -24.24 0.23 -15.12
CA ILE A 305 -24.83 1.38 -14.45
C ILE A 305 -25.20 1.04 -13.00
N LEU A 306 -24.69 1.85 -12.06
CA LEU A 306 -24.98 1.75 -10.64
C LEU A 306 -26.13 2.68 -10.22
N VAL A 307 -26.21 3.86 -10.85
CA VAL A 307 -27.29 4.84 -10.67
C VAL A 307 -27.56 5.52 -12.01
N GLY A 308 -28.72 5.25 -12.60
CA GLY A 308 -29.26 6.01 -13.72
C GLY A 308 -29.66 7.41 -13.26
N LYS A 309 -28.82 8.40 -13.51
CA LYS A 309 -29.07 9.82 -13.21
C LYS A 309 -29.16 10.62 -14.50
N ILE A 310 -30.22 11.41 -14.60
CA ILE A 310 -30.53 12.30 -15.70
C ILE A 310 -30.55 13.75 -15.20
N THR A 311 -29.90 14.64 -15.94
CA THR A 311 -29.99 16.09 -15.75
C THR A 311 -30.81 16.69 -16.90
N SER A 312 -31.90 17.40 -16.58
CA SER A 312 -32.59 18.20 -17.60
C SER A 312 -31.75 19.43 -17.96
N ARG A 313 -31.65 19.78 -19.25
CA ARG A 313 -30.97 21.02 -19.68
C ARG A 313 -31.80 22.29 -19.42
N LEU A 314 -33.02 22.16 -18.87
CA LEU A 314 -33.81 23.29 -18.38
C LEU A 314 -33.15 23.91 -17.14
N SER A 315 -32.36 24.97 -17.34
CA SER A 315 -31.82 25.73 -16.22
C SER A 315 -32.95 26.54 -15.56
N SER A 316 -33.23 26.26 -14.28
CA SER A 316 -34.31 26.86 -13.49
C SER A 316 -34.08 28.35 -13.14
N LYS A 317 -33.20 29.04 -13.88
CA LYS A 317 -32.98 30.50 -13.88
C LYS A 317 -33.24 31.18 -15.24
N GLN A 318 -33.61 30.43 -16.29
CA GLN A 318 -33.95 30.96 -17.63
C GLN A 318 -35.45 30.81 -17.94
N LEU A 319 -36.33 30.99 -16.95
CA LEU A 319 -37.77 30.70 -17.06
C LEU A 319 -38.70 31.88 -16.74
N SER A 320 -38.17 33.10 -16.58
CA SER A 320 -38.97 34.29 -16.21
C SER A 320 -38.68 35.58 -17.00
N LEU A 321 -37.65 35.62 -17.84
CA LEU A 321 -37.37 36.72 -18.78
C LEU A 321 -36.86 36.16 -20.12
N GLU A 322 -37.12 36.89 -21.20
CA GLU A 322 -36.72 36.62 -22.59
C GLU A 322 -37.22 35.30 -23.20
N LYS A 323 -38.44 35.34 -23.75
CA LYS A 323 -39.03 34.24 -24.55
C LYS A 323 -38.56 34.17 -26.00
N GLU A 324 -37.81 35.16 -26.50
CA GLU A 324 -37.60 35.37 -27.94
C GLU A 324 -36.15 35.20 -28.42
N ASN A 325 -35.15 35.20 -27.52
CA ASN A 325 -33.73 35.04 -27.86
C ASN A 325 -33.10 33.73 -27.38
N LEU A 326 -33.91 32.72 -27.03
CA LEU A 326 -33.43 31.40 -26.62
C LEU A 326 -33.07 30.50 -27.81
N ASN A 327 -32.15 30.98 -28.65
CA ASN A 327 -31.21 30.08 -29.31
C ASN A 327 -30.43 29.35 -28.20
N LEU A 328 -30.84 28.12 -27.93
CA LEU A 328 -30.05 27.16 -27.15
C LEU A 328 -28.63 27.13 -27.75
N ASN A 329 -27.59 27.08 -26.91
CA ASN A 329 -26.19 26.99 -27.35
C ASN A 329 -25.88 25.58 -27.93
N ILE A 330 -26.55 25.28 -29.03
CA ILE A 330 -26.37 24.15 -29.94
C ILE A 330 -25.63 24.75 -31.13
N VAL A 331 -24.51 24.15 -31.55
CA VAL A 331 -23.75 24.73 -32.67
C VAL A 331 -24.49 24.44 -33.97
N GLN A 332 -24.39 25.31 -34.98
CA GLN A 332 -25.12 25.18 -36.25
C GLN A 332 -24.94 23.81 -36.94
N TYR A 333 -23.77 23.16 -36.76
CA TYR A 333 -23.53 21.81 -37.28
C TYR A 333 -24.28 20.70 -36.52
N GLU A 334 -24.62 20.89 -35.24
CA GLU A 334 -25.48 19.98 -34.47
C GLU A 334 -26.93 20.15 -34.90
N GLN A 335 -27.41 21.39 -35.10
CA GLN A 335 -28.76 21.66 -35.60
C GLN A 335 -29.00 20.97 -36.94
N LEU A 336 -28.10 21.22 -37.91
CA LEU A 336 -28.11 20.58 -39.24
C LEU A 336 -28.03 19.04 -39.17
N LEU A 337 -27.35 18.47 -38.17
CA LEU A 337 -27.32 17.02 -37.97
C LEU A 337 -28.70 16.48 -37.55
N TYR A 338 -29.37 17.13 -36.60
CA TYR A 338 -30.73 16.73 -36.18
C TYR A 338 -31.75 16.92 -37.31
N ASP A 339 -31.63 18.01 -38.09
CA ASP A 339 -32.49 18.29 -39.24
C ASP A 339 -32.34 17.20 -40.35
N ILE A 340 -31.11 16.75 -40.63
CA ILE A 340 -30.84 15.66 -41.59
C ILE A 340 -31.28 14.29 -41.07
N VAL A 341 -31.14 14.04 -39.76
CA VAL A 341 -31.49 12.75 -39.12
C VAL A 341 -33.00 12.66 -38.83
N GLY A 342 -33.73 13.78 -38.84
CA GLY A 342 -35.17 13.82 -38.60
C GLY A 342 -35.57 13.49 -37.16
N GLN A 343 -34.72 13.84 -36.18
CA GLN A 343 -34.95 13.54 -34.76
C GLN A 343 -35.05 14.80 -33.90
N ASP A 344 -36.08 14.85 -33.05
CA ASP A 344 -36.26 15.91 -32.06
C ASP A 344 -35.09 16.01 -31.07
N PHE A 345 -34.71 17.25 -30.73
CA PHE A 345 -33.64 17.53 -29.77
C PHE A 345 -33.90 16.90 -28.41
N ILE A 346 -33.07 15.92 -28.02
CA ILE A 346 -33.09 15.32 -26.69
C ILE A 346 -32.59 16.35 -25.66
N LYS A 347 -33.54 17.04 -24.99
CA LYS A 347 -33.32 18.10 -23.97
C LYS A 347 -32.69 17.59 -22.65
N ILE A 348 -32.11 16.38 -22.67
CA ILE A 348 -31.89 15.51 -21.52
C ILE A 348 -30.46 14.97 -21.60
N GLN A 349 -29.65 15.19 -20.56
CA GLN A 349 -28.28 14.69 -20.50
C GLN A 349 -28.16 13.55 -19.47
N GLU A 350 -27.62 12.41 -19.91
CA GLU A 350 -27.23 11.34 -19.01
C GLU A 350 -25.98 11.75 -18.22
N ASN A 351 -26.07 11.71 -16.88
CA ASN A 351 -24.96 11.93 -15.95
C ASN A 351 -24.92 10.77 -14.92
N SER A 352 -25.08 9.54 -15.43
CA SER A 352 -25.18 8.31 -14.64
C SER A 352 -23.87 7.95 -13.90
N LEU A 353 -23.99 7.26 -12.76
CA LEU A 353 -22.84 6.59 -12.17
C LEU A 353 -22.69 5.20 -12.80
N ARG A 354 -21.53 4.95 -13.39
CA ARG A 354 -21.13 3.64 -13.90
C ARG A 354 -19.99 3.04 -13.08
N VAL A 355 -19.83 1.71 -13.13
CA VAL A 355 -18.71 1.01 -12.51
C VAL A 355 -17.39 1.47 -13.15
N PRO A 356 -16.38 1.91 -12.37
CA PRO A 356 -15.10 2.36 -12.94
C PRO A 356 -14.29 1.23 -13.57
N SER A 357 -13.33 1.61 -14.42
CA SER A 357 -12.48 0.68 -15.17
C SER A 357 -11.68 -0.29 -14.30
N GLY A 358 -11.67 -1.57 -14.66
CA GLY A 358 -10.94 -2.65 -13.98
C GLY A 358 -11.61 -3.19 -12.71
N ILE A 359 -12.89 -2.89 -12.48
CA ILE A 359 -13.62 -3.24 -11.25
C ILE A 359 -14.82 -4.13 -11.57
N SER A 360 -14.96 -5.25 -10.85
CA SER A 360 -16.11 -6.15 -10.93
C SER A 360 -16.39 -6.78 -9.56
N GLY A 361 -17.65 -7.10 -9.27
CA GLY A 361 -18.01 -7.59 -7.95
C GLY A 361 -19.51 -7.67 -7.70
N ARG A 362 -19.89 -7.75 -6.42
CA ARG A 362 -21.29 -7.90 -5.99
C ARG A 362 -21.73 -6.77 -5.08
N ILE A 363 -22.91 -6.21 -5.30
CA ILE A 363 -23.47 -5.16 -4.44
C ILE A 363 -23.91 -5.75 -3.10
N ILE A 364 -23.30 -5.29 -2.01
CA ILE A 364 -23.58 -5.74 -0.63
C ILE A 364 -24.75 -4.97 -0.04
N LYS A 365 -24.71 -3.64 -0.22
CA LYS A 365 -25.57 -2.69 0.49
C LYS A 365 -25.71 -1.43 -0.34
N ILE A 366 -26.90 -0.88 -0.31
CA ILE A 366 -27.22 0.46 -0.78
C ILE A 366 -27.77 1.24 0.42
N SER A 367 -27.50 2.54 0.46
CA SER A 367 -28.09 3.45 1.42
C SER A 367 -28.34 4.79 0.75
N ILE A 368 -29.61 5.18 0.72
CA ILE A 368 -30.09 6.46 0.22
C ILE A 368 -30.22 7.40 1.43
N CYS A 369 -29.65 8.59 1.34
CA CYS A 369 -29.73 9.63 2.36
C CYS A 369 -30.37 10.87 1.74
N TYR A 370 -31.65 11.09 2.04
CA TYR A 370 -32.33 12.35 1.77
C TYR A 370 -31.86 13.42 2.76
N GLN A 371 -31.76 14.68 2.32
CA GLN A 371 -31.51 15.78 3.24
C GLN A 371 -32.72 15.95 4.19
N LYS A 372 -32.48 15.90 5.50
CA LYS A 372 -33.50 16.29 6.49
C LYS A 372 -33.52 17.81 6.61
N GLU A 373 -34.72 18.36 6.76
CA GLU A 373 -34.96 19.79 7.01
C GLU A 373 -34.59 20.17 8.45
N THR A 374 -33.30 20.11 8.78
CA THR A 374 -32.78 20.72 10.01
C THR A 374 -32.70 22.23 9.79
N PHE A 375 -33.47 22.99 10.58
CA PHE A 375 -33.72 24.44 10.50
C PHE A 375 -32.49 25.39 10.60
N SER A 376 -31.26 24.88 10.52
CA SER A 376 -30.04 25.64 10.75
C SER A 376 -29.08 25.63 9.54
N GLN A 377 -28.84 26.84 9.03
CA GLN A 377 -27.88 27.25 7.97
C GLN A 377 -28.32 27.07 6.51
N ASN A 378 -28.21 28.17 5.75
CA ASN A 378 -28.64 28.33 4.35
C ASN A 378 -27.70 27.65 3.33
N ILE A 379 -27.18 26.47 3.65
CA ILE A 379 -26.36 25.68 2.73
C ILE A 379 -27.31 24.76 1.95
N ARG A 380 -27.64 25.14 0.69
CA ARG A 380 -28.35 24.25 -0.23
C ARG A 380 -27.47 23.02 -0.51
N GLY A 381 -27.78 21.91 0.14
CA GLY A 381 -27.12 20.63 -0.07
C GLY A 381 -27.70 19.87 -1.26
N PRO A 382 -27.15 18.69 -1.57
CA PRO A 382 -27.76 17.78 -2.52
C PRO A 382 -29.05 17.19 -1.93
N PHE A 383 -30.16 17.29 -2.67
CA PHE A 383 -31.49 16.82 -2.30
C PHE A 383 -31.48 15.37 -1.80
N ALA A 384 -30.75 14.51 -2.50
CA ALA A 384 -30.49 13.13 -2.10
C ALA A 384 -29.05 12.71 -2.39
N LYS A 385 -28.55 11.79 -1.56
CA LYS A 385 -27.25 11.16 -1.74
C LYS A 385 -27.39 9.63 -1.74
N VAL A 386 -27.10 9.00 -2.87
CA VAL A 386 -27.11 7.53 -3.02
C VAL A 386 -25.71 7.00 -2.78
N VAL A 387 -25.58 6.00 -1.91
CA VAL A 387 -24.31 5.36 -1.56
C VAL A 387 -24.39 3.86 -1.78
N ILE A 388 -23.48 3.32 -2.58
CA ILE A 388 -23.44 1.91 -3.01
C ILE A 388 -22.13 1.27 -2.53
N TYR A 389 -22.23 0.07 -1.95
CA TYR A 389 -21.09 -0.72 -1.47
C TYR A 389 -20.91 -1.98 -2.30
N ILE A 390 -19.78 -2.08 -3.00
CA ILE A 390 -19.44 -3.21 -3.88
C ILE A 390 -18.37 -4.07 -3.20
N ALA A 391 -18.60 -5.38 -3.13
CA ALA A 391 -17.62 -6.39 -2.73
C ALA A 391 -16.86 -6.92 -3.95
N THR A 392 -15.55 -6.69 -3.97
CA THR A 392 -14.63 -7.18 -5.00
C THR A 392 -13.77 -8.30 -4.39
N GLN A 393 -13.85 -9.52 -4.91
CA GLN A 393 -12.90 -10.58 -4.56
C GLN A 393 -11.60 -10.35 -5.34
N ARG A 394 -10.51 -10.03 -4.63
CA ARG A 394 -9.19 -9.85 -5.22
C ARG A 394 -8.27 -11.03 -4.89
N GLU A 395 -8.06 -11.85 -5.92
CA GLU A 395 -7.08 -12.95 -6.02
C GLU A 395 -5.63 -12.45 -5.81
N LEU A 396 -4.65 -13.34 -5.82
CA LEU A 396 -3.22 -13.01 -5.73
C LEU A 396 -2.60 -12.99 -7.14
N LYS A 397 -2.23 -11.81 -7.64
CA LYS A 397 -1.75 -11.61 -9.04
C LYS A 397 -0.23 -11.42 -9.12
N VAL A 398 0.34 -11.63 -10.31
CA VAL A 398 1.72 -11.21 -10.62
C VAL A 398 1.86 -9.70 -10.37
N GLY A 399 2.96 -9.31 -9.75
CA GLY A 399 3.27 -7.95 -9.28
C GLY A 399 2.74 -7.59 -7.89
N ASP A 400 1.87 -8.41 -7.27
CA ASP A 400 1.40 -8.14 -5.90
C ASP A 400 2.57 -8.17 -4.91
N LYS A 401 2.51 -7.32 -3.87
CA LYS A 401 3.57 -7.29 -2.85
C LYS A 401 3.21 -8.16 -1.65
N ILE A 402 4.09 -9.11 -1.35
CA ILE A 402 4.04 -9.97 -0.17
C ILE A 402 5.14 -9.60 0.83
N SER A 403 5.03 -10.09 2.07
CA SER A 403 6.05 -9.93 3.11
C SER A 403 6.02 -11.09 4.10
N GLY A 404 7.18 -11.64 4.43
CA GLY A 404 7.36 -12.43 5.65
C GLY A 404 7.44 -11.55 6.90
N ARG A 405 7.53 -12.18 8.07
CA ARG A 405 7.54 -11.48 9.37
C ARG A 405 8.80 -10.70 9.70
N HIS A 406 9.91 -11.00 9.01
CA HIS A 406 11.27 -10.51 9.31
C HIS A 406 11.71 -9.33 8.44
N GLY A 407 10.85 -8.85 7.53
CA GLY A 407 11.14 -7.70 6.67
C GLY A 407 11.58 -8.08 5.26
N ASN A 408 11.68 -9.37 4.97
CA ASN A 408 11.69 -9.94 3.63
C ASN A 408 10.37 -9.60 2.91
N LYS A 409 10.40 -8.53 2.13
CA LYS A 409 9.30 -8.08 1.26
C LYS A 409 9.64 -8.46 -0.15
N GLY A 410 8.67 -8.96 -0.91
CA GLY A 410 8.89 -9.37 -2.29
C GLY A 410 7.74 -9.00 -3.20
N ILE A 411 8.03 -8.92 -4.50
CA ILE A 411 7.05 -8.76 -5.57
C ILE A 411 6.89 -10.12 -6.25
N LEU A 412 5.65 -10.53 -6.53
CA LEU A 412 5.43 -11.77 -7.28
C LEU A 412 5.84 -11.58 -8.74
N SER A 413 6.81 -12.37 -9.22
CA SER A 413 7.32 -12.27 -10.60
C SER A 413 6.67 -13.27 -11.54
N LYS A 414 6.55 -14.53 -11.12
CA LYS A 414 5.87 -15.59 -11.87
C LYS A 414 5.08 -16.50 -10.93
N ILE A 415 3.96 -17.00 -11.45
CA ILE A 415 3.18 -18.08 -10.84
C ILE A 415 3.45 -19.34 -11.68
N PHE A 416 3.77 -20.44 -11.01
CA PHE A 416 4.03 -21.75 -11.64
C PHE A 416 2.91 -22.75 -11.32
N GLY A 417 2.76 -23.78 -12.16
CA GLY A 417 1.88 -24.91 -11.89
C GLY A 417 2.37 -25.75 -10.70
N ASN A 418 1.62 -26.80 -10.34
CA ASN A 418 2.11 -27.76 -9.35
C ASN A 418 3.30 -28.58 -9.86
N TYR A 419 3.30 -28.91 -11.16
CA TYR A 419 4.28 -29.79 -11.79
C TYR A 419 5.64 -29.11 -11.96
N ASP A 420 5.70 -27.88 -12.47
CA ASP A 420 6.97 -27.14 -12.66
C ASP A 420 7.70 -26.78 -11.35
N MET A 421 7.02 -26.89 -10.20
CA MET A 421 7.55 -26.48 -8.91
C MET A 421 8.35 -27.62 -8.26
N PRO A 422 9.57 -27.36 -7.74
CA PRO A 422 10.37 -28.37 -7.08
C PRO A 422 9.63 -29.06 -5.93
N PHE A 423 9.96 -30.33 -5.68
CA PHE A 423 9.27 -31.18 -4.71
C PHE A 423 10.21 -31.93 -3.75
N LEU A 424 9.70 -32.19 -2.54
CA LEU A 424 10.39 -32.95 -1.49
C LEU A 424 10.40 -34.46 -1.78
N LEU A 425 11.24 -35.21 -1.07
CA LEU A 425 11.27 -36.69 -1.13
C LEU A 425 9.92 -37.37 -0.77
N ASN A 426 8.98 -36.64 -0.17
CA ASN A 426 7.62 -37.11 0.11
C ASN A 426 6.62 -36.81 -1.02
N GLY A 427 7.06 -36.27 -2.17
CA GLY A 427 6.19 -35.80 -3.25
C GLY A 427 5.53 -34.44 -3.00
N GLU A 428 5.68 -33.85 -1.81
CA GLU A 428 5.14 -32.51 -1.52
C GLU A 428 5.83 -31.43 -2.37
N CYS A 429 5.09 -30.88 -3.34
CA CYS A 429 5.52 -29.73 -4.14
C CYS A 429 5.57 -28.47 -3.26
N LEU A 430 6.57 -27.61 -3.46
CA LEU A 430 6.72 -26.37 -2.70
C LEU A 430 5.55 -25.38 -2.94
N ASP A 431 5.33 -24.47 -2.00
CA ASP A 431 4.38 -23.35 -2.15
C ASP A 431 5.06 -22.08 -2.71
N ILE A 432 6.32 -21.81 -2.33
CA ILE A 432 7.00 -20.53 -2.58
C ILE A 432 8.54 -20.68 -2.66
N LEU A 433 9.19 -20.01 -3.61
CA LEU A 433 10.67 -19.95 -3.72
C LEU A 433 11.18 -18.56 -3.36
N LEU A 434 12.13 -18.50 -2.42
CA LEU A 434 12.75 -17.27 -1.92
C LEU A 434 14.24 -17.22 -2.27
N ASN A 435 14.74 -16.05 -2.66
CA ASN A 435 16.15 -15.87 -2.99
C ASN A 435 17.02 -15.88 -1.70
N PRO A 436 18.02 -16.77 -1.58
CA PRO A 436 18.91 -16.81 -0.41
C PRO A 436 19.81 -15.57 -0.29
N LEU A 437 20.15 -14.88 -1.39
CA LEU A 437 21.06 -13.72 -1.41
C LEU A 437 20.52 -12.50 -0.65
N GLY A 438 19.19 -12.42 -0.50
CA GLY A 438 18.52 -11.38 0.29
C GLY A 438 18.62 -11.56 1.80
N VAL A 439 19.20 -12.68 2.30
CA VAL A 439 19.32 -12.93 3.76
C VAL A 439 20.62 -12.40 4.36
N PRO A 440 21.84 -12.69 3.82
CA PRO A 440 23.09 -12.17 4.40
C PRO A 440 23.18 -10.65 4.33
N SER A 441 22.89 -10.07 3.15
CA SER A 441 22.91 -8.64 2.86
C SER A 441 22.01 -7.79 3.77
N ARG A 442 20.98 -8.41 4.36
CA ARG A 442 20.01 -7.76 5.26
C ARG A 442 20.09 -8.24 6.70
N MET A 443 20.99 -9.18 7.01
CA MET A 443 21.21 -9.80 8.33
C MET A 443 19.94 -10.41 8.98
N ASN A 444 18.90 -10.69 8.19
CA ASN A 444 17.58 -11.14 8.69
C ASN A 444 17.52 -12.66 8.92
N VAL A 445 18.48 -13.20 9.69
CA VAL A 445 18.66 -14.65 9.92
C VAL A 445 17.43 -15.31 10.56
N GLY A 446 16.65 -14.57 11.35
CA GLY A 446 15.44 -15.07 12.03
C GLY A 446 14.39 -15.70 11.09
N GLN A 447 14.35 -15.32 9.81
CA GLN A 447 13.43 -15.93 8.83
C GLN A 447 13.79 -17.39 8.49
N ILE A 448 15.08 -17.73 8.56
CA ILE A 448 15.57 -19.10 8.37
C ILE A 448 15.22 -19.93 9.60
N LEU A 449 15.44 -19.38 10.80
CA LEU A 449 15.08 -20.03 12.06
C LEU A 449 13.56 -20.27 12.17
N GLU A 450 12.75 -19.29 11.74
CA GLU A 450 11.29 -19.44 11.61
C GLU A 450 10.93 -20.57 10.65
N CYS A 451 11.52 -20.60 9.45
CA CYS A 451 11.24 -21.59 8.41
C CYS A 451 11.51 -23.03 8.88
N ILE A 452 12.69 -23.28 9.47
CA ILE A 452 13.06 -24.62 9.98
C ILE A 452 12.16 -25.03 11.15
N LEU A 453 11.92 -24.14 12.12
CA LEU A 453 11.03 -24.47 13.25
C LEU A 453 9.60 -24.76 12.77
N GLY A 454 9.14 -24.05 11.74
CA GLY A 454 7.85 -24.27 11.08
C GLY A 454 7.73 -25.65 10.43
N LEU A 455 8.82 -26.20 9.85
CA LEU A 455 8.86 -27.58 9.36
C LEU A 455 8.59 -28.58 10.48
N THR A 456 9.26 -28.42 11.62
CA THR A 456 9.03 -29.29 12.78
C THR A 456 7.61 -29.12 13.35
N GLY A 457 7.05 -27.90 13.31
CA GLY A 457 5.69 -27.61 13.77
C GLY A 457 4.63 -28.35 12.96
N HIS A 458 4.77 -28.39 11.64
CA HIS A 458 3.92 -29.18 10.74
C HIS A 458 4.03 -30.69 11.03
N ILE A 459 5.26 -31.22 11.15
CA ILE A 459 5.48 -32.66 11.38
C ILE A 459 4.91 -33.12 12.73
N PHE A 460 5.04 -32.31 13.78
CA PHE A 460 4.47 -32.61 15.09
C PHE A 460 2.98 -32.22 15.21
N GLN A 461 2.40 -31.51 14.23
CA GLN A 461 1.11 -30.81 14.34
C GLN A 461 1.02 -29.91 15.60
N THR A 462 2.13 -29.27 15.99
CA THR A 462 2.20 -28.42 17.19
C THR A 462 2.55 -26.97 16.87
N LYS A 463 1.92 -26.04 17.59
CA LYS A 463 2.35 -24.64 17.62
C LYS A 463 3.46 -24.45 18.63
N PHE A 464 4.52 -23.76 18.23
CA PHE A 464 5.54 -23.24 19.14
C PHE A 464 5.23 -21.81 19.54
N GLN A 465 5.70 -21.41 20.73
CA GLN A 465 5.72 -20.01 21.14
C GLN A 465 7.14 -19.61 21.52
N THR A 466 7.74 -18.70 20.78
CA THR A 466 9.09 -18.19 21.05
C THR A 466 9.03 -16.86 21.78
N ILE A 467 9.81 -16.71 22.85
CA ILE A 467 10.01 -15.41 23.50
C ILE A 467 10.96 -14.57 22.62
N CYS A 468 10.83 -13.24 22.65
CA CYS A 468 11.78 -12.34 22.00
C CYS A 468 13.10 -12.33 22.80
N PHE A 469 14.26 -12.20 22.14
CA PHE A 469 15.57 -12.20 22.79
C PHE A 469 15.90 -13.50 23.55
N ASP A 470 15.57 -14.65 22.94
CA ASP A 470 15.87 -16.02 23.39
C ASP A 470 17.36 -16.27 23.72
N GLU A 471 18.27 -15.45 23.19
CA GLU A 471 19.71 -15.45 23.51
C GLU A 471 20.01 -15.11 24.98
N MET A 472 19.03 -14.56 25.73
CA MET A 472 19.09 -14.45 27.19
C MET A 472 19.22 -15.82 27.87
N ASN A 473 18.75 -16.89 27.23
CA ASN A 473 18.82 -18.27 27.74
C ASN A 473 20.18 -18.93 27.47
N GLY A 474 21.09 -18.28 26.73
CA GLY A 474 22.42 -18.78 26.40
C GLY A 474 22.85 -18.51 24.95
N TYR A 475 24.16 -18.68 24.70
CA TYR A 475 24.73 -18.53 23.37
C TYR A 475 24.09 -19.51 22.36
N GLU A 476 23.64 -18.98 21.22
CA GLU A 476 22.95 -19.75 20.16
C GLU A 476 21.72 -20.59 20.62
N ALA A 477 21.07 -20.26 21.74
CA ALA A 477 19.90 -20.98 22.27
C ALA A 477 18.82 -21.33 21.21
N SER A 478 18.51 -20.39 20.30
CA SER A 478 17.54 -20.61 19.21
C SER A 478 17.97 -21.70 18.21
N ARG A 479 19.29 -21.84 17.96
CA ARG A 479 19.86 -22.85 17.05
C ARG A 479 19.86 -24.22 17.70
N SER A 480 20.26 -24.33 18.97
CA SER A 480 20.24 -25.59 19.71
C SER A 480 18.80 -26.10 19.92
N LEU A 481 17.85 -25.21 20.22
CA LEU A 481 16.42 -25.49 20.23
C LEU A 481 15.97 -26.12 18.91
N ILE A 482 16.24 -25.45 17.78
CA ILE A 482 15.82 -25.92 16.44
C ILE A 482 16.47 -27.26 16.08
N TYR A 483 17.76 -27.45 16.35
CA TYR A 483 18.43 -28.72 16.06
C TYR A 483 17.89 -29.87 16.94
N SER A 484 17.58 -29.60 18.21
CA SER A 484 16.93 -30.58 19.09
C SER A 484 15.53 -30.98 18.60
N LYS A 485 14.77 -30.04 18.01
CA LYS A 485 13.45 -30.29 17.43
C LYS A 485 13.54 -31.02 16.09
N LEU A 486 14.47 -30.66 15.22
CA LEU A 486 14.74 -31.37 13.96
C LEU A 486 15.11 -32.84 14.20
N LEU A 487 16.04 -33.09 15.12
CA LEU A 487 16.45 -34.46 15.47
C LEU A 487 15.26 -35.26 16.01
N LYS A 488 14.43 -34.67 16.88
CA LYS A 488 13.20 -35.31 17.37
C LYS A 488 12.20 -35.60 16.25
N SER A 489 12.03 -34.70 15.27
CA SER A 489 11.14 -34.95 14.12
C SER A 489 11.69 -36.03 13.17
N ALA A 490 13.00 -36.13 12.97
CA ALA A 490 13.62 -37.19 12.18
C ALA A 490 13.49 -38.56 12.85
N ASN A 491 13.62 -38.61 14.18
CA ASN A 491 13.38 -39.83 14.96
C ASN A 491 11.90 -40.26 14.91
N GLN A 492 10.95 -39.32 15.04
CA GLN A 492 9.51 -39.63 15.01
C GLN A 492 9.03 -40.10 13.62
N THR A 493 9.46 -39.42 12.55
CA THR A 493 9.10 -39.80 11.16
C THR A 493 9.89 -41.00 10.63
N LYS A 494 10.98 -41.39 11.31
CA LYS A 494 12.01 -42.34 10.84
C LYS A 494 12.70 -41.90 9.52
N GLN A 495 12.45 -40.68 9.03
CA GLN A 495 12.96 -40.19 7.74
C GLN A 495 14.39 -39.66 7.86
N LYS A 496 15.37 -40.50 7.50
CA LYS A 496 16.81 -40.18 7.53
C LYS A 496 17.21 -38.92 6.75
N TRP A 497 16.44 -38.54 5.71
CA TRP A 497 16.74 -37.37 4.88
C TRP A 497 16.43 -36.03 5.58
N LEU A 498 15.56 -36.02 6.59
CA LEU A 498 15.08 -34.78 7.24
C LEU A 498 16.16 -34.08 8.08
N PHE A 499 17.15 -34.82 8.58
CA PHE A 499 18.23 -34.29 9.41
C PHE A 499 19.59 -34.86 9.03
N SER A 500 20.44 -34.04 8.40
CA SER A 500 21.85 -34.35 8.18
C SER A 500 22.73 -33.68 9.22
N LYS A 501 23.59 -34.46 9.91
CA LYS A 501 24.61 -33.93 10.85
C LYS A 501 25.54 -32.89 10.17
N LYS A 502 25.87 -33.07 8.88
CA LYS A 502 26.72 -32.14 8.12
C LYS A 502 25.98 -30.89 7.63
N ARG A 503 24.66 -30.98 7.42
CA ARG A 503 23.84 -29.91 6.80
C ARG A 503 22.45 -29.84 7.45
N PRO A 504 22.34 -29.47 8.74
CA PRO A 504 21.07 -29.45 9.47
C PRO A 504 20.10 -28.40 8.90
N GLY A 505 18.82 -28.78 8.75
CA GLY A 505 17.79 -27.91 8.16
C GLY A 505 17.89 -27.74 6.64
N LYS A 506 18.73 -28.51 5.96
CA LYS A 506 18.78 -28.59 4.49
C LYS A 506 18.40 -30.00 4.02
N VAL A 507 17.70 -30.05 2.90
CA VAL A 507 17.06 -31.24 2.32
C VAL A 507 17.41 -31.30 0.82
N ASN A 508 17.52 -32.50 0.25
CA ASN A 508 17.64 -32.66 -1.20
C ASN A 508 16.24 -32.46 -1.83
N ILE A 509 16.15 -31.67 -2.89
CA ILE A 509 14.90 -31.40 -3.62
C ILE A 509 15.06 -31.93 -5.04
N PHE A 510 13.97 -32.37 -5.65
CA PHE A 510 13.90 -32.71 -7.07
C PHE A 510 13.38 -31.52 -7.88
N ASP A 511 13.88 -31.33 -9.10
CA ASP A 511 13.25 -30.44 -10.07
C ASP A 511 11.88 -31.01 -10.48
N GLY A 512 10.87 -30.15 -10.57
CA GLY A 512 9.52 -30.53 -10.97
C GLY A 512 9.42 -30.93 -12.45
N ARG A 513 10.32 -30.43 -13.29
CA ARG A 513 10.31 -30.65 -14.75
C ARG A 513 11.03 -31.93 -15.15
N ASP A 514 12.28 -32.06 -14.68
CA ASP A 514 13.20 -33.12 -15.11
C ASP A 514 13.22 -34.31 -14.14
N GLY A 515 12.65 -34.18 -12.94
CA GLY A 515 12.72 -35.19 -11.88
C GLY A 515 14.12 -35.41 -11.29
N LEU A 516 15.12 -34.59 -11.67
CA LEU A 516 16.51 -34.70 -11.22
C LEU A 516 16.74 -34.04 -9.86
N ILE A 517 17.71 -34.57 -9.08
CA ILE A 517 18.07 -34.01 -7.77
C ILE A 517 19.03 -32.82 -7.94
N PHE A 518 18.74 -31.68 -7.32
CA PHE A 518 19.68 -30.56 -7.29
C PHE A 518 20.99 -30.92 -6.57
N HIS A 519 22.13 -30.61 -7.20
CA HIS A 519 23.48 -30.93 -6.69
C HIS A 519 23.75 -30.44 -5.25
N GLN A 520 23.08 -29.37 -4.80
CA GLN A 520 23.17 -28.87 -3.43
C GLN A 520 21.84 -29.01 -2.71
N SER A 521 21.86 -29.54 -1.48
CA SER A 521 20.69 -29.55 -0.60
C SER A 521 20.26 -28.12 -0.25
N VAL A 522 18.99 -27.81 -0.48
CA VAL A 522 18.36 -26.52 -0.28
C VAL A 522 17.72 -26.45 1.12
N LEU A 523 17.55 -25.25 1.67
CA LEU A 523 16.84 -25.07 2.94
C LEU A 523 15.34 -24.99 2.70
N VAL A 524 14.56 -25.85 3.38
CA VAL A 524 13.10 -25.95 3.23
C VAL A 524 12.40 -25.88 4.59
N GLY A 525 11.20 -25.29 4.63
CA GLY A 525 10.31 -25.34 5.79
C GLY A 525 9.15 -24.34 5.70
N TYR A 526 8.33 -24.25 6.75
CA TYR A 526 7.15 -23.38 6.73
C TYR A 526 7.44 -21.96 7.20
N ALA A 527 7.33 -20.98 6.30
CA ALA A 527 7.46 -19.56 6.62
C ALA A 527 6.08 -18.86 6.65
N TYR A 528 5.84 -17.95 7.61
CA TYR A 528 4.59 -17.18 7.67
C TYR A 528 4.66 -15.95 6.75
N ILE A 529 3.91 -16.02 5.65
CA ILE A 529 3.87 -14.98 4.61
C ILE A 529 2.52 -14.23 4.66
N MET A 530 2.55 -12.93 4.39
CA MET A 530 1.41 -12.02 4.35
C MET A 530 1.32 -11.38 2.96
N LYS A 531 0.11 -11.25 2.41
CA LYS A 531 -0.16 -10.30 1.30
C LYS A 531 -0.18 -8.90 1.91
N LEU A 532 0.25 -7.88 1.16
CA LEU A 532 0.08 -6.49 1.56
C LEU A 532 -1.05 -5.84 0.75
N ILE A 533 -1.58 -4.73 1.28
CA ILE A 533 -2.60 -3.89 0.60
C ILE A 533 -2.07 -3.29 -0.71
N HIS A 534 -0.75 -3.32 -0.97
CA HIS A 534 -0.12 -2.83 -2.21
C HIS A 534 -0.38 -3.73 -3.43
N ILE A 535 -1.65 -3.85 -3.83
CA ILE A 535 -2.13 -4.63 -4.99
C ILE A 535 -1.71 -3.98 -6.31
N VAL A 536 -1.54 -4.72 -7.40
CA VAL A 536 -1.12 -4.17 -8.71
C VAL A 536 -2.19 -3.33 -9.38
N ASP A 537 -3.41 -3.82 -9.39
CA ASP A 537 -4.54 -3.20 -10.11
C ASP A 537 -4.72 -1.72 -9.71
N GLU A 538 -4.56 -1.37 -8.43
CA GLU A 538 -4.62 0.01 -7.90
C GLU A 538 -3.39 0.89 -8.23
N LYS A 539 -2.35 0.31 -8.83
CA LYS A 539 -1.07 0.97 -9.15
C LYS A 539 -0.90 1.29 -10.63
N ILE A 540 -1.43 0.46 -11.51
CA ILE A 540 -1.42 0.70 -12.95
C ILE A 540 -2.25 1.97 -13.22
N ASN A 541 -1.74 2.82 -14.11
CA ASN A 541 -2.42 4.05 -14.55
C ASN A 541 -1.83 4.45 -15.90
N ALA A 542 -2.58 4.24 -16.97
CA ALA A 542 -2.29 4.75 -18.29
C ALA A 542 -3.18 5.97 -18.58
N ARG A 543 -2.72 6.87 -19.45
CA ARG A 543 -3.46 8.03 -19.94
C ARG A 543 -3.05 8.28 -21.38
N SER A 544 -4.03 8.38 -22.28
CA SER A 544 -3.86 8.95 -23.62
C SER A 544 -4.19 10.44 -23.54
N THR A 545 -5.49 10.76 -23.52
CA THR A 545 -6.05 12.08 -23.20
C THR A 545 -6.72 12.05 -21.82
N GLY A 546 -7.32 13.16 -21.39
CA GLY A 546 -8.02 13.26 -20.10
C GLY A 546 -8.15 14.71 -19.63
N ALA A 547 -8.61 14.97 -18.42
CA ALA A 547 -8.79 16.33 -17.91
C ALA A 547 -7.45 17.09 -17.69
N TYR A 548 -7.52 18.43 -17.77
CA TYR A 548 -6.42 19.38 -17.67
C TYR A 548 -6.65 20.42 -16.56
N SER A 549 -5.58 21.11 -16.16
CA SER A 549 -5.59 22.22 -15.19
C SER A 549 -6.17 23.49 -15.84
N LEU A 550 -7.11 24.16 -15.16
CA LEU A 550 -7.77 25.37 -15.71
C LEU A 550 -6.77 26.51 -15.96
N ILE A 551 -5.83 26.72 -15.04
CA ILE A 551 -4.84 27.81 -15.12
C ILE A 551 -3.68 27.40 -16.02
N THR A 552 -2.97 26.32 -15.67
CA THR A 552 -1.70 25.96 -16.33
C THR A 552 -1.85 25.11 -17.59
N GLN A 553 -3.08 24.70 -17.96
CA GLN A 553 -3.41 23.83 -19.10
C GLN A 553 -2.65 22.49 -19.19
N GLN A 554 -1.87 22.13 -18.17
CA GLN A 554 -1.15 20.87 -18.00
C GLN A 554 -2.08 19.72 -17.54
N PRO A 555 -1.73 18.44 -17.79
CA PRO A 555 -2.49 17.29 -17.33
C PRO A 555 -2.76 17.32 -15.81
N LEU A 556 -4.00 17.02 -15.39
CA LEU A 556 -4.28 16.87 -13.96
C LEU A 556 -3.43 15.74 -13.35
N ARG A 557 -3.12 15.85 -12.05
CA ARG A 557 -2.31 14.86 -11.32
C ARG A 557 -3.19 13.85 -10.57
N GLY A 558 -2.80 12.58 -10.61
CA GLY A 558 -3.31 11.51 -9.73
C GLY A 558 -4.30 10.55 -10.40
N ARG A 559 -4.22 9.26 -10.03
CA ARG A 559 -4.94 8.16 -10.70
C ARG A 559 -6.45 8.33 -10.73
N ALA A 560 -7.04 8.81 -9.64
CA ALA A 560 -8.48 9.04 -9.52
C ALA A 560 -9.06 10.09 -10.48
N LYS A 561 -8.21 10.83 -11.22
CA LYS A 561 -8.61 11.75 -12.30
C LYS A 561 -8.00 11.37 -13.66
N GLN A 562 -7.60 10.10 -13.84
CA GLN A 562 -6.80 9.62 -14.98
C GLN A 562 -5.62 10.56 -15.26
N GLY A 563 -4.91 10.91 -14.20
CA GLY A 563 -3.91 11.96 -14.21
C GLY A 563 -2.63 11.57 -14.96
N GLY A 564 -1.98 12.58 -15.53
CA GLY A 564 -0.68 12.44 -16.18
C GLY A 564 0.43 12.09 -15.19
N GLN A 565 1.46 11.41 -15.69
CA GLN A 565 2.70 11.21 -14.96
C GLN A 565 3.53 12.51 -15.00
N ARG A 566 4.13 12.89 -13.87
CA ARG A 566 5.06 14.04 -13.83
C ARG A 566 6.39 13.64 -14.45
N VAL A 567 6.78 14.32 -15.53
CA VAL A 567 8.18 14.52 -15.91
C VAL A 567 8.72 15.64 -15.02
N GLY A 568 9.84 15.42 -14.35
CA GLY A 568 10.51 16.41 -13.51
C GLY A 568 11.82 16.90 -14.12
N GLU A 569 12.47 17.80 -13.38
CA GLU A 569 13.77 18.37 -13.74
C GLU A 569 14.86 17.29 -13.94
N MET A 570 14.85 16.23 -13.12
CA MET A 570 15.80 15.12 -13.24
C MET A 570 15.56 14.27 -14.50
N GLU A 571 14.30 14.05 -14.87
CA GLU A 571 13.93 13.36 -16.10
C GLU A 571 14.23 14.21 -17.35
N VAL A 572 14.08 15.54 -17.26
CA VAL A 572 14.51 16.49 -18.29
C VAL A 572 16.04 16.45 -18.47
N TRP A 573 16.81 16.51 -17.38
CA TRP A 573 18.28 16.39 -17.44
C TRP A 573 18.74 15.06 -18.03
N ALA A 574 18.03 13.96 -17.77
CA ALA A 574 18.33 12.67 -18.38
C ALA A 574 18.16 12.72 -19.92
N LEU A 575 17.04 13.26 -20.42
CA LEU A 575 16.80 13.43 -21.85
C LEU A 575 17.81 14.39 -22.52
N GLN A 576 18.21 15.45 -21.82
CA GLN A 576 19.27 16.37 -22.26
C GLN A 576 20.64 15.66 -22.33
N GLY A 577 20.96 14.81 -21.35
CA GLY A 577 22.19 13.99 -21.35
C GLY A 577 22.26 12.98 -22.49
N PHE A 578 21.12 12.48 -22.97
CA PHE A 578 21.03 11.67 -24.19
C PHE A 578 20.97 12.51 -25.50
N GLY A 579 20.93 13.84 -25.42
CA GLY A 579 20.76 14.72 -26.58
C GLY A 579 19.39 14.64 -27.26
N SER A 580 18.36 14.09 -26.58
CA SER A 580 17.06 13.77 -27.19
C SER A 580 16.14 14.99 -27.29
N ALA A 581 16.50 15.93 -28.16
CA ALA A 581 15.84 17.24 -28.29
C ALA A 581 14.35 17.12 -28.65
N TYR A 582 14.00 16.34 -29.69
CA TYR A 582 12.61 16.22 -30.15
C TYR A 582 11.68 15.54 -29.14
N THR A 583 12.13 14.47 -28.46
CA THR A 583 11.34 13.82 -27.40
C THR A 583 11.14 14.76 -26.21
N LEU A 584 12.15 15.56 -25.86
CA LEU A 584 12.02 16.57 -24.81
C LEU A 584 11.04 17.69 -25.21
N GLN A 585 11.13 18.20 -26.45
CA GLN A 585 10.21 19.21 -26.99
C GLN A 585 8.76 18.72 -26.98
N GLU A 586 8.52 17.49 -27.44
CA GLU A 586 7.19 16.85 -27.45
C GLU A 586 6.59 16.71 -26.03
N LEU A 587 7.41 16.32 -25.06
CA LEU A 587 7.02 16.18 -23.64
C LEU A 587 6.76 17.53 -22.94
N LEU A 588 7.36 18.62 -23.43
CA LEU A 588 7.23 19.98 -22.89
C LEU A 588 6.20 20.85 -23.64
N THR A 589 5.55 20.33 -24.69
CA THR A 589 4.56 21.08 -25.49
C THR A 589 3.29 20.26 -25.74
N VAL A 590 3.29 19.43 -26.77
CA VAL A 590 2.09 18.75 -27.31
C VAL A 590 1.52 17.72 -26.33
N LYS A 591 2.37 17.04 -25.54
CA LYS A 591 1.93 16.11 -24.49
C LYS A 591 1.53 16.80 -23.18
N SER A 592 1.79 18.09 -23.02
CA SER A 592 1.50 18.87 -21.81
C SER A 592 0.41 19.94 -22.03
N ASP A 593 0.79 21.09 -22.57
CA ASP A 593 0.07 22.37 -22.45
C ASP A 593 0.09 23.24 -23.72
N ASP A 594 0.65 22.76 -24.85
CA ASP A 594 0.34 23.33 -26.17
C ASP A 594 -1.10 22.96 -26.57
N LEU A 595 -2.03 23.88 -26.35
CA LEU A 595 -3.45 23.73 -26.67
C LEU A 595 -3.69 23.39 -28.15
N MET A 596 -2.96 24.02 -29.06
CA MET A 596 -3.19 23.91 -30.51
C MET A 596 -2.58 22.62 -31.06
N GLY A 597 -1.35 22.31 -30.67
CA GLY A 597 -0.69 21.05 -31.02
C GLY A 597 -1.45 19.85 -30.46
N ARG A 598 -1.85 19.89 -29.17
CA ARG A 598 -2.61 18.80 -28.53
C ARG A 598 -3.95 18.53 -29.20
N ASN A 599 -4.73 19.56 -29.50
CA ASN A 599 -6.04 19.40 -30.13
C ASN A 599 -5.91 18.88 -31.57
N ARG A 600 -4.80 19.19 -32.27
CA ARG A 600 -4.49 18.66 -33.60
C ARG A 600 -3.90 17.25 -33.58
N LEU A 601 -3.21 16.83 -32.52
CA LEU A 601 -2.48 15.55 -32.43
C LEU A 601 -3.32 14.33 -32.87
N MET A 602 -4.57 14.23 -32.39
CA MET A 602 -5.43 13.09 -32.77
C MET A 602 -5.71 13.07 -34.28
N LEU A 603 -5.96 14.23 -34.88
CA LEU A 603 -6.19 14.36 -36.32
C LEU A 603 -4.90 14.12 -37.14
N THR A 604 -3.75 14.59 -36.66
CA THR A 604 -2.47 14.37 -37.37
C THR A 604 -2.01 12.92 -37.30
N LEU A 605 -2.27 12.22 -36.20
CA LEU A 605 -2.04 10.77 -36.08
C LEU A 605 -2.97 9.98 -36.99
N LEU A 606 -4.27 10.29 -37.01
CA LEU A 606 -5.23 9.62 -37.90
C LEU A 606 -4.97 9.88 -39.39
N LYS A 607 -4.38 11.04 -39.74
CA LYS A 607 -4.02 11.41 -41.12
C LYS A 607 -2.55 11.12 -41.48
N ASN A 608 -1.74 10.60 -40.56
CA ASN A 608 -0.29 10.43 -40.70
C ASN A 608 0.48 11.68 -41.22
N THR A 609 0.04 12.88 -40.83
CA THR A 609 0.68 14.15 -41.21
C THR A 609 1.71 14.59 -40.17
N PRO A 610 2.80 15.29 -40.55
CA PRO A 610 3.80 15.79 -39.60
C PRO A 610 3.19 16.77 -38.58
N LEU A 611 3.80 16.81 -37.39
CA LEU A 611 3.41 17.68 -36.27
C LEU A 611 4.28 18.94 -36.23
N ASN A 612 3.62 20.10 -36.08
CA ASN A 612 4.26 21.37 -35.79
C ASN A 612 4.07 21.72 -34.31
N PHE A 613 5.14 22.08 -33.62
CA PHE A 613 5.13 22.41 -32.18
C PHE A 613 4.79 23.90 -31.96
N GLY A 614 3.84 24.19 -31.07
CA GLY A 614 3.51 25.55 -30.64
C GLY A 614 4.27 26.03 -29.40
N THR A 615 3.99 27.26 -28.98
CA THR A 615 4.45 27.79 -27.69
C THR A 615 3.66 27.16 -26.53
N PRO A 616 4.29 26.66 -25.46
CA PRO A 616 3.57 26.11 -24.30
C PRO A 616 2.80 27.21 -23.55
N GLU A 617 1.57 26.91 -23.14
CA GLU A 617 0.71 27.90 -22.45
C GLU A 617 1.27 28.31 -21.08
N SER A 618 2.01 27.43 -20.41
CA SER A 618 2.70 27.78 -19.15
C SER A 618 3.72 28.92 -19.28
N LEU A 619 4.34 29.12 -20.45
CA LEU A 619 5.19 30.30 -20.70
C LEU A 619 4.35 31.59 -20.77
N ARG A 620 3.16 31.52 -21.37
CA ARG A 620 2.24 32.67 -21.46
C ARG A 620 1.67 33.04 -20.10
N VAL A 621 1.33 32.05 -19.26
CA VAL A 621 0.93 32.27 -17.85
C VAL A 621 2.02 33.04 -17.10
N VAL A 622 3.29 32.60 -17.18
CA VAL A 622 4.42 33.28 -16.53
C VAL A 622 4.61 34.70 -17.06
N LEU A 623 4.47 34.94 -18.38
CA LEU A 623 4.54 36.29 -18.94
C LEU A 623 3.40 37.19 -18.44
N ARG A 624 2.17 36.68 -18.29
CA ARG A 624 1.05 37.44 -17.71
C ARG A 624 1.23 37.71 -16.20
N GLU A 625 1.76 36.75 -15.45
CA GLU A 625 2.12 36.95 -14.04
C GLU A 625 3.19 38.04 -13.88
N LEU A 626 4.20 38.08 -14.74
CA LEU A 626 5.24 39.13 -14.71
C LEU A 626 4.71 40.49 -15.18
N GLN A 627 3.87 40.53 -16.22
CA GLN A 627 3.18 41.75 -16.63
C GLN A 627 2.27 42.31 -15.53
N SER A 628 1.64 41.46 -14.70
CA SER A 628 0.86 41.91 -13.54
C SER A 628 1.70 42.55 -12.42
N LEU A 629 3.03 42.35 -12.44
CA LEU A 629 4.01 43.02 -11.57
C LEU A 629 4.60 44.28 -12.23
N CYS A 630 3.95 44.80 -13.28
CA CYS A 630 4.40 45.93 -14.10
C CYS A 630 5.75 45.71 -14.81
N LEU A 631 6.14 44.44 -15.04
CA LEU A 631 7.30 44.08 -15.85
C LEU A 631 6.83 43.76 -17.27
N ASP A 632 6.95 44.70 -18.21
CA ASP A 632 6.66 44.40 -19.60
C ASP A 632 7.76 43.50 -20.21
N LEU A 633 7.32 42.37 -20.78
CA LEU A 633 8.17 41.32 -21.32
C LEU A 633 7.55 40.81 -22.62
N ASN A 634 8.16 41.21 -23.74
CA ASN A 634 7.75 40.81 -25.07
C ASN A 634 8.71 39.79 -25.65
N ILE A 635 8.18 38.73 -26.27
CA ILE A 635 9.00 37.76 -27.00
C ILE A 635 9.36 38.37 -28.35
N LEU A 636 10.65 38.63 -28.57
CA LEU A 636 11.18 38.91 -29.90
C LEU A 636 11.42 37.56 -30.60
N CYS A 637 10.59 37.26 -31.59
CA CYS A 637 10.66 36.08 -32.46
C CYS A 637 11.35 36.43 -33.78
#